data_AF-A0A7X3UR46-F1
#
_entry.id   AF-A0A7X3UR46-F1
#
_cell.length_a   1.000
_cell.length_b   1.000
_cell.length_c   1.000
_cell.angle_alpha   90.00
_cell.angle_beta   90.00
_cell.angle_gamma   90.00
#
_symmetry.space_group_name_H-M   'P 1'
#
loop_
_entity.id
_entity.type
_entity.pdbx_description
1 polymer ?
#
loop_
_entity_poly.entity_id
_entity_poly.type
_entity_poly.pdbx_seq_one_letter_code
_entity_poly.pdbx_strand_id
1 'polypeptide(L)'
;MTNNTIQLGGCTPTPLSSYLKALGIFRLVADPLNHVKESAADSRVRCWWAANLFCLQSKLNHENLLGFFLEDYMPSPIIAPWNGGSGFYPKDNKSAFDLLSDQDGIAERFSPIQKAIQIAEKEIEKLELTERPTDTIKAKLVCILRSKYPESALNWIDAVLAFSKGRLSFPPLLGTGGNDGRLDFTNNFMQRLVSARKGLFDVRTGKPFPNTKRLLKTSLFGNTSQGFYSVPIGQFHPGSAGGPNATSSGYEGDASVNPWDFIFALEGSIMFAGAATRRHQSVTDSGASFPFMVKTVGAGHGGISSVDEELSRAEFWAPLWNQQASYGELVALLKEGRAVLNGKTAYHGLDFARAAASLGTSRGVECFERYGFLMRSGKAYLAVPLGKRKVSSEVTDTSKLINDFDCGGWFEKVRRFARRSNSSSHGRQIIKQLEDSLFDMTKTDVNPRSVQNTLVILGDFVSWLARSGGSFDEKPPPPPLLSSEWVLKANDGTYEYRVARALASLGWQVEAGSETDSDIEKASSDSDQQLPENTAEYESKNRLDPRIAMATHFAPVDPSSVSRKFRSWNTQSNEKLTVFTSANLISGLIAVLERRLVEQSVRGFREKPLCAVTHVNSSDISAFLSPSFDHMLCGRLLSGLVWARPTGYLEPDSKKAERLFPPFPYAVLKPLFTPNNILKEAGVLPPAPETNLPIPTSLLAQLRNNNVDNAVRIALARMRASGIGSYFSAEQVSRRISRFGSRTNGRLLAASFLIPLHKWDLKHVAERAYIIEEETKNT
;
A
#
# COMPACT_ATOMS: atom_id res chain seq x y z
N MET A 1 29.54 8.03 -37.39
CA MET A 1 29.73 8.93 -36.22
C MET A 1 29.88 8.05 -35.00
N THR A 2 30.98 8.18 -34.26
CA THR A 2 31.24 7.40 -33.04
C THR A 2 30.40 7.97 -31.90
N ASN A 3 29.47 7.16 -31.36
CA ASN A 3 28.73 7.52 -30.16
C ASN A 3 29.53 7.10 -28.93
N ASN A 4 29.78 8.05 -28.03
CA ASN A 4 30.42 7.80 -26.74
C ASN A 4 29.35 7.52 -25.68
N THR A 5 29.66 6.62 -24.74
CA THR A 5 28.88 6.46 -23.51
C THR A 5 29.56 7.23 -22.39
N ILE A 6 28.83 8.17 -21.79
CA ILE A 6 29.30 9.03 -20.69
C ILE A 6 28.50 8.65 -19.44
N GLN A 7 29.20 8.28 -18.37
CA GLN A 7 28.60 8.05 -17.06
C GLN A 7 28.69 9.33 -16.22
N LEU A 8 27.54 9.86 -15.81
CA LEU A 8 27.49 11.06 -14.98
C LEU A 8 27.51 10.65 -13.50
N GLY A 9 28.72 10.42 -12.96
CA GLY A 9 28.92 9.99 -11.57
C GLY A 9 28.33 10.93 -10.51
N GLY A 10 28.11 12.21 -10.84
CA GLY A 10 27.44 13.17 -9.97
C GLY A 10 25.92 13.14 -10.02
N CYS A 11 25.32 12.33 -10.91
CA CYS A 11 23.89 12.28 -11.17
C CYS A 11 23.30 10.94 -10.69
N THR A 12 22.76 10.95 -9.48
CA THR A 12 22.09 9.81 -8.83
C THR A 12 20.59 10.08 -8.66
N PRO A 13 19.75 9.04 -8.45
CA PRO A 13 18.34 9.25 -8.11
C PRO A 13 18.19 10.07 -6.82
N THR A 14 18.91 9.73 -5.75
CA THR A 14 18.82 10.47 -4.48
C THR A 14 20.07 11.32 -4.26
N PRO A 15 19.96 12.59 -3.85
CA PRO A 15 18.74 13.38 -3.55
C PRO A 15 17.98 13.89 -4.78
N LEU A 16 16.77 14.46 -4.60
CA LEU A 16 15.93 14.97 -5.69
C LEU A 16 16.65 15.97 -6.61
N SER A 17 17.52 16.82 -6.06
CA SER A 17 18.36 17.74 -6.84
C SER A 17 19.25 17.01 -7.85
N SER A 18 19.77 15.83 -7.51
CA SER A 18 20.64 15.04 -8.39
C SER A 18 19.85 14.38 -9.51
N TYR A 19 18.63 13.91 -9.21
CA TYR A 19 17.70 13.41 -10.22
C TYR A 19 17.32 14.50 -11.22
N LEU A 20 16.88 15.67 -10.72
CA LEU A 20 16.51 16.79 -11.59
C LEU A 20 17.72 17.32 -12.40
N LYS A 21 18.90 17.37 -11.78
CA LYS A 21 20.15 17.72 -12.48
C LYS A 21 20.41 16.81 -13.67
N ALA A 22 20.23 15.50 -13.51
CA ALA A 22 20.41 14.54 -14.59
C ALA A 22 19.52 14.87 -15.79
N LEU A 23 18.25 15.16 -15.52
CA LEU A 23 17.27 15.56 -16.54
C LEU A 23 17.62 16.91 -17.17
N GLY A 24 18.10 17.87 -16.37
CA GLY A 24 18.54 19.18 -16.85
C GLY A 24 19.70 19.06 -17.83
N ILE A 25 20.74 18.29 -17.47
CA ILE A 25 21.89 18.03 -18.35
C ILE A 25 21.43 17.40 -19.67
N PHE A 26 20.56 16.39 -19.61
CA PHE A 26 20.02 15.74 -20.79
C PHE A 26 19.23 16.70 -21.67
N ARG A 27 18.28 17.44 -21.10
CA ARG A 27 17.47 18.44 -21.82
C ARG A 27 18.36 19.47 -22.51
N LEU A 28 19.34 20.03 -21.80
CA LEU A 28 20.20 21.07 -22.35
C LEU A 28 21.04 20.57 -23.53
N VAL A 29 21.54 19.34 -23.46
CA VAL A 29 22.32 18.73 -24.55
C VAL A 29 21.44 18.30 -25.73
N ALA A 30 20.19 17.90 -25.47
CA ALA A 30 19.29 17.39 -26.51
C ALA A 30 18.57 18.48 -27.29
N ASP A 31 18.17 19.56 -26.61
CA ASP A 31 17.29 20.58 -27.15
C ASP A 31 18.10 21.70 -27.84
N PRO A 32 17.84 21.97 -29.12
CA PRO A 32 18.62 22.93 -29.87
C PRO A 32 18.44 24.38 -29.41
N LEU A 33 17.43 24.68 -28.59
CA LEU A 33 17.19 26.02 -28.07
C LEU A 33 18.14 26.43 -26.92
N ASN A 34 19.01 25.54 -26.45
CA ASN A 34 19.81 25.76 -25.25
C ASN A 34 21.31 25.95 -25.51
N HIS A 35 21.68 26.35 -26.74
CA HIS A 35 23.07 26.57 -27.11
C HIS A 35 23.29 27.74 -28.06
N VAL A 36 24.49 28.30 -28.03
CA VAL A 36 24.91 29.42 -28.90
C VAL A 36 25.26 28.94 -30.32
N LYS A 37 25.94 27.79 -30.44
CA LYS A 37 26.38 27.24 -31.74
C LYS A 37 25.58 25.99 -32.11
N GLU A 38 24.91 26.00 -33.26
CA GLU A 38 24.04 24.90 -33.74
C GLU A 38 24.68 23.50 -33.70
N SER A 39 26.01 23.41 -33.86
CA SER A 39 26.75 22.15 -33.87
C SER A 39 27.14 21.61 -32.49
N ALA A 40 27.01 22.40 -31.42
CA ALA A 40 27.51 22.09 -30.08
C ALA A 40 26.64 21.08 -29.30
N ALA A 41 25.33 21.10 -29.51
CA ALA A 41 24.39 20.15 -28.91
C ALA A 41 24.27 18.84 -29.71
N ASP A 42 23.58 17.86 -29.15
CA ASP A 42 23.31 16.56 -29.78
C ASP A 42 21.83 16.17 -29.66
N SER A 43 21.04 16.50 -30.68
CA SER A 43 19.61 16.13 -30.74
C SER A 43 19.36 14.62 -30.80
N ARG A 44 20.39 13.81 -31.07
CA ARG A 44 20.32 12.35 -31.07
C ARG A 44 20.83 11.72 -29.77
N VAL A 45 21.15 12.52 -28.77
CA VAL A 45 21.53 12.02 -27.45
C VAL A 45 20.45 11.08 -26.89
N ARG A 46 20.89 10.02 -26.23
CA ARG A 46 20.04 9.07 -25.49
C ARG A 46 20.45 9.02 -24.04
N CYS A 47 19.51 8.73 -23.15
CA CYS A 47 19.79 8.59 -21.72
C CYS A 47 19.10 7.39 -21.08
N TRP A 48 19.70 6.88 -20.01
CA TRP A 48 19.14 5.81 -19.17
C TRP A 48 19.80 5.80 -17.80
N TRP A 49 19.20 5.08 -16.87
CA TRP A 49 19.77 4.79 -15.55
C TRP A 49 20.44 3.41 -15.57
N ALA A 50 21.67 3.33 -15.07
CA ALA A 50 22.38 2.07 -14.88
C ALA A 50 23.11 2.11 -13.53
N ALA A 51 22.89 1.09 -12.68
CA ALA A 51 23.52 0.99 -11.36
C ALA A 51 23.41 2.29 -10.52
N ASN A 52 22.24 2.95 -10.55
CA ASN A 52 21.96 4.24 -9.89
C ASN A 52 22.73 5.45 -10.42
N LEU A 53 23.33 5.36 -11.60
CA LEU A 53 23.98 6.47 -12.29
C LEU A 53 23.24 6.80 -13.57
N PHE A 54 23.18 8.10 -13.89
CA PHE A 54 22.63 8.55 -15.16
C PHE A 54 23.69 8.45 -16.26
N CYS A 55 23.32 7.82 -17.37
CA CYS A 55 24.19 7.59 -18.52
C CYS A 55 23.69 8.35 -19.73
N LEU A 56 24.62 8.89 -20.52
CA LEU A 56 24.36 9.51 -21.81
C LEU A 56 25.05 8.73 -22.92
N GLN A 57 24.36 8.51 -24.04
CA GLN A 57 24.98 8.13 -25.31
C GLN A 57 24.90 9.31 -26.25
N SER A 58 26.05 9.86 -26.63
CA SER A 58 26.13 11.11 -27.42
C SER A 58 27.32 11.11 -28.37
N LYS A 59 27.27 11.95 -29.41
CA LYS A 59 28.47 12.32 -30.19
C LYS A 59 29.52 13.06 -29.34
N LEU A 60 29.11 13.70 -28.24
CA LEU A 60 30.01 14.39 -27.32
C LEU A 60 30.80 13.36 -26.50
N ASN A 61 32.05 13.66 -26.20
CA ASN A 61 32.85 12.93 -25.20
C ASN A 61 32.92 13.76 -23.89
N HIS A 62 33.66 13.29 -22.89
CA HIS A 62 33.77 13.95 -21.60
C HIS A 62 34.24 15.41 -21.68
N GLU A 63 35.29 15.70 -22.46
CA GLU A 63 35.83 17.07 -22.58
C GLU A 63 34.93 17.96 -23.45
N ASN A 64 34.33 17.43 -24.51
CA ASN A 64 33.38 18.19 -25.34
C ASN A 64 32.10 18.53 -24.57
N LEU A 65 31.65 17.65 -23.67
CA LEU A 65 30.52 17.93 -22.77
C LEU A 65 30.85 19.06 -21.79
N LEU A 66 32.08 19.10 -21.26
CA LEU A 66 32.54 20.22 -20.45
C LEU A 66 32.61 21.52 -21.26
N GLY A 67 33.15 21.45 -22.48
CA GLY A 67 33.20 22.57 -23.43
C GLY A 67 31.81 23.15 -23.69
N PHE A 68 30.83 22.29 -23.98
CA PHE A 68 29.44 22.70 -24.17
C PHE A 68 28.91 23.58 -23.01
N PHE A 69 29.03 23.12 -21.76
CA PHE A 69 28.51 23.87 -20.62
C PHE A 69 29.30 25.15 -20.30
N LEU A 70 30.60 25.17 -20.58
CA LEU A 70 31.45 26.32 -20.32
C LEU A 70 31.31 27.40 -21.39
N GLU A 71 31.15 27.02 -22.66
CA GLU A 71 31.29 27.92 -23.81
C GLU A 71 29.98 28.17 -24.56
N ASP A 72 29.14 27.15 -24.70
CA ASP A 72 27.98 27.21 -25.61
C ASP A 72 26.62 27.17 -24.87
N TYR A 73 26.57 26.76 -23.60
CA TYR A 73 25.32 26.67 -22.82
C TYR A 73 24.58 28.02 -22.73
N MET A 74 23.32 28.01 -23.17
CA MET A 74 22.39 29.12 -23.09
C MET A 74 21.32 28.82 -22.02
N PRO A 75 21.34 29.51 -20.85
CA PRO A 75 20.37 29.28 -19.79
C PRO A 75 18.93 29.57 -20.20
N SER A 76 18.00 28.77 -19.72
CA SER A 76 16.56 29.00 -19.93
C SER A 76 16.10 30.28 -19.22
N PRO A 77 15.11 31.00 -19.77
CA PRO A 77 14.49 32.17 -19.14
C PRO A 77 13.59 31.79 -17.94
N ILE A 78 14.22 31.38 -16.85
CA ILE A 78 13.60 31.03 -15.57
C ILE A 78 13.40 32.30 -14.76
N ILE A 79 12.23 32.94 -14.91
CA ILE A 79 11.83 34.17 -14.21
C ILE A 79 10.42 34.06 -13.64
N ALA A 80 10.15 34.71 -12.51
CA ALA A 80 8.83 34.70 -11.88
C ALA A 80 8.37 36.12 -11.51
N PRO A 81 7.99 36.96 -12.51
CA PRO A 81 7.54 38.33 -12.27
C PRO A 81 6.30 38.43 -11.36
N TRP A 82 5.61 37.33 -11.11
CA TRP A 82 4.47 37.26 -10.18
C TRP A 82 4.86 37.02 -8.71
N ASN A 83 6.14 36.90 -8.38
CA ASN A 83 6.63 36.61 -7.05
C ASN A 83 7.29 37.82 -6.39
N GLY A 84 7.11 37.97 -5.08
CA GLY A 84 7.94 38.87 -4.28
C GLY A 84 9.29 38.19 -4.01
N GLY A 85 10.39 38.93 -4.17
CA GLY A 85 11.76 38.41 -4.11
C GLY A 85 12.37 38.04 -5.47
N SER A 86 11.62 38.19 -6.56
CA SER A 86 12.01 37.78 -7.92
C SER A 86 13.00 38.72 -8.60
N GLY A 87 13.10 39.97 -8.14
CA GLY A 87 13.96 41.02 -8.68
C GLY A 87 13.18 42.16 -9.34
N PHE A 88 11.91 41.93 -9.67
CA PHE A 88 11.07 42.92 -10.36
C PHE A 88 10.58 44.05 -9.46
N TYR A 89 10.44 43.81 -8.15
CA TYR A 89 9.85 44.79 -7.23
C TYR A 89 10.91 45.58 -6.42
N PRO A 90 10.58 46.79 -5.92
CA PRO A 90 11.55 47.65 -5.24
C PRO A 90 12.21 47.04 -3.99
N LYS A 91 11.50 46.13 -3.30
CA LYS A 91 11.99 45.45 -2.08
C LYS A 91 12.79 44.18 -2.38
N ASP A 92 12.92 43.80 -3.65
CA ASP A 92 13.59 42.57 -4.04
C ASP A 92 15.11 42.75 -4.08
N ASN A 93 15.85 41.64 -3.96
CA ASN A 93 17.28 41.66 -4.24
C ASN A 93 17.50 41.75 -5.74
N LYS A 94 18.03 42.89 -6.21
CA LYS A 94 18.24 43.16 -7.64
C LYS A 94 19.66 42.88 -8.15
N SER A 95 20.55 42.36 -7.32
CA SER A 95 21.98 42.21 -7.66
C SER A 95 22.28 41.44 -8.94
N ALA A 96 21.48 40.41 -9.27
CA ALA A 96 21.60 39.68 -10.54
C ALA A 96 20.62 40.19 -11.60
N PHE A 97 19.47 40.67 -11.15
CA PHE A 97 18.43 41.20 -12.03
C PHE A 97 18.95 42.42 -12.82
N ASP A 98 19.53 43.40 -12.14
CA ASP A 98 20.04 44.64 -12.76
C ASP A 98 21.17 44.35 -13.77
N LEU A 99 21.98 43.31 -13.51
CA LEU A 99 23.03 42.87 -14.43
C LEU A 99 22.45 42.21 -15.71
N LEU A 100 21.33 41.51 -15.58
CA LEU A 100 20.69 40.79 -16.69
C LEU A 100 19.68 41.66 -17.45
N SER A 101 19.21 42.77 -16.86
CA SER A 101 18.33 43.75 -17.50
C SER A 101 19.08 44.88 -18.21
N ASP A 102 20.39 45.04 -17.95
CA ASP A 102 21.26 46.03 -18.61
C ASP A 102 21.13 45.95 -20.14
N GLN A 103 20.89 47.08 -20.80
CA GLN A 103 20.71 47.14 -22.25
C GLN A 103 22.05 47.19 -23.01
N ASP A 104 23.15 47.49 -22.32
CA ASP A 104 24.46 47.70 -22.95
C ASP A 104 25.40 46.50 -22.73
N GLY A 105 25.52 45.66 -23.76
CA GLY A 105 26.63 44.70 -23.88
C GLY A 105 26.53 43.46 -22.99
N ILE A 106 25.41 42.73 -23.07
CA ILE A 106 25.27 41.40 -22.47
C ILE A 106 25.76 40.29 -23.41
N ALA A 107 26.34 39.23 -22.85
CA ALA A 107 26.74 38.07 -23.63
C ALA A 107 25.53 37.35 -24.26
N GLU A 108 25.70 36.84 -25.48
CA GLU A 108 24.64 36.20 -26.28
C GLU A 108 23.85 35.12 -25.52
N ARG A 109 24.56 34.32 -24.70
CA ARG A 109 23.96 33.26 -23.87
C ARG A 109 22.88 33.76 -22.89
N PHE A 110 22.89 35.02 -22.48
CA PHE A 110 21.89 35.56 -21.56
C PHE A 110 20.75 36.28 -22.27
N SER A 111 20.80 36.38 -23.60
CA SER A 111 19.79 37.09 -24.38
C SER A 111 18.36 36.55 -24.20
N PRO A 112 18.09 35.24 -23.99
CA PRO A 112 16.72 34.78 -23.72
C PRO A 112 16.18 35.29 -22.39
N ILE A 113 17.02 35.31 -21.34
CA ILE A 113 16.65 35.84 -20.02
C ILE A 113 16.36 37.33 -20.12
N GLN A 114 17.28 38.09 -20.73
CA GLN A 114 17.14 39.54 -20.90
C GLN A 114 15.85 39.90 -21.63
N LYS A 115 15.54 39.24 -22.75
CA LYS A 115 14.29 39.44 -23.50
C LYS A 115 13.06 39.16 -22.65
N ALA A 116 13.07 38.08 -21.87
CA ALA A 116 11.97 37.72 -20.99
C ALA A 116 11.76 38.76 -19.86
N ILE A 117 12.85 39.28 -19.28
CA ILE A 117 12.83 40.36 -18.29
C ILE A 117 12.22 41.63 -18.89
N GLN A 118 12.71 42.08 -20.06
CA GLN A 118 12.22 43.30 -20.71
C GLN A 118 10.72 43.23 -21.07
N ILE A 119 10.24 42.06 -21.51
CA ILE A 119 8.80 41.87 -21.76
C ILE A 119 8.03 41.94 -20.43
N ALA A 120 8.53 41.30 -19.37
CA ALA A 120 7.88 41.31 -18.07
C ALA A 120 7.81 42.71 -17.45
N GLU A 121 8.90 43.48 -17.47
CA GLU A 121 8.96 44.84 -16.94
C GLU A 121 7.93 45.75 -17.63
N LYS A 122 7.84 45.69 -18.96
CA LYS A 122 6.86 46.46 -19.74
C LYS A 122 5.42 46.14 -19.35
N GLU A 123 5.11 44.89 -19.02
CA GLU A 123 3.75 44.49 -18.64
C GLU A 123 3.45 44.77 -17.16
N ILE A 124 4.46 44.72 -16.28
CA ILE A 124 4.34 45.15 -14.88
C ILE A 124 4.07 46.64 -14.81
N GLU A 125 4.78 47.46 -15.60
CA GLU A 125 4.59 48.91 -15.69
C GLU A 125 3.19 49.26 -16.19
N LYS A 126 2.71 48.61 -17.25
CA LYS A 126 1.34 48.80 -17.78
C LYS A 126 0.24 48.41 -16.81
N LEU A 127 0.53 47.51 -15.87
CA LEU A 127 -0.41 47.11 -14.82
C LEU A 127 -0.21 47.91 -13.53
N GLU A 128 0.70 48.90 -13.53
CA GLU A 128 1.00 49.79 -12.39
C GLU A 128 1.37 49.01 -11.11
N LEU A 129 2.05 47.87 -11.26
CA LEU A 129 2.39 46.99 -10.15
C LEU A 129 3.65 47.45 -9.43
N THR A 130 3.49 47.93 -8.19
CA THR A 130 4.60 48.33 -7.31
C THR A 130 5.02 47.25 -6.31
N GLU A 131 4.20 46.22 -6.14
CA GLU A 131 4.45 45.06 -5.29
C GLU A 131 3.92 43.77 -5.93
N ARG A 132 4.21 42.63 -5.29
CA ARG A 132 3.75 41.31 -5.77
C ARG A 132 2.22 41.33 -6.01
N PRO A 133 1.73 40.79 -7.13
CA PRO A 133 0.32 40.87 -7.46
C PRO A 133 -0.52 39.97 -6.55
N THR A 134 -1.76 40.41 -6.29
CA THR A 134 -2.81 39.58 -5.68
C THR A 134 -3.23 38.45 -6.62
N ASP A 135 -3.91 37.40 -6.13
CA ASP A 135 -4.20 36.19 -6.92
C ASP A 135 -4.92 36.46 -8.25
N THR A 136 -5.89 37.39 -8.26
CA THR A 136 -6.63 37.77 -9.48
C THR A 136 -5.73 38.48 -10.49
N ILE A 137 -4.90 39.42 -10.03
CA ILE A 137 -3.99 40.17 -10.89
C ILE A 137 -2.83 39.28 -11.35
N LYS A 138 -2.37 38.37 -10.49
CA LYS A 138 -1.38 37.34 -10.80
C LYS A 138 -1.84 36.47 -11.96
N ALA A 139 -3.08 35.98 -11.91
CA ALA A 139 -3.68 35.21 -13.01
C ALA A 139 -3.70 36.01 -14.31
N LYS A 140 -4.10 37.29 -14.26
CA LYS A 140 -4.11 38.17 -15.43
C LYS A 140 -2.71 38.40 -15.99
N LEU A 141 -1.72 38.70 -15.15
CA LEU A 141 -0.32 38.89 -15.53
C LEU A 141 0.23 37.64 -16.22
N VAL A 142 0.05 36.46 -15.62
CA VAL A 142 0.51 35.19 -16.22
C VAL A 142 -0.09 34.98 -17.61
N CYS A 143 -1.39 35.24 -17.81
CA CYS A 143 -2.03 35.13 -19.12
C CYS A 143 -1.43 36.09 -20.17
N ILE A 144 -1.13 37.34 -19.78
CA ILE A 144 -0.50 38.33 -20.66
C ILE A 144 0.92 37.90 -21.03
N LEU A 145 1.69 37.43 -20.05
CA LEU A 145 3.07 36.98 -20.30
C LEU A 145 3.07 35.76 -21.21
N ARG A 146 2.17 34.80 -21.02
CA ARG A 146 2.03 33.63 -21.91
C ARG A 146 1.75 33.98 -23.36
N SER A 147 1.07 35.09 -23.66
CA SER A 147 0.79 35.49 -25.05
C SER A 147 1.92 36.27 -25.70
N LYS A 148 2.87 36.79 -24.91
CA LYS A 148 3.96 37.66 -25.37
C LYS A 148 5.34 37.04 -25.27
N TYR A 149 5.52 36.07 -24.39
CA TYR A 149 6.80 35.42 -24.15
C TYR A 149 7.25 34.58 -25.34
N PRO A 150 8.57 34.52 -25.58
CA PRO A 150 9.14 33.57 -26.53
C PRO A 150 8.90 32.14 -26.05
N GLU A 151 8.91 31.20 -26.99
CA GLU A 151 8.64 29.77 -26.73
C GLU A 151 9.53 29.20 -25.61
N SER A 152 10.80 29.61 -25.56
CA SER A 152 11.76 29.19 -24.52
C SER A 152 11.33 29.57 -23.09
N ALA A 153 10.57 30.66 -22.91
CA ALA A 153 10.04 31.11 -21.62
C ALA A 153 8.68 30.49 -21.27
N LEU A 154 7.93 29.99 -22.26
CA LEU A 154 6.66 29.29 -22.00
C LEU A 154 6.88 27.99 -21.26
N ASN A 155 7.96 27.27 -21.56
CA ASN A 155 8.32 26.01 -20.89
C ASN A 155 8.44 26.18 -19.37
N TRP A 156 9.02 27.29 -18.90
CA TRP A 156 9.09 27.58 -17.46
C TRP A 156 7.71 27.89 -16.85
N ILE A 157 6.86 28.65 -17.55
CA ILE A 157 5.50 28.93 -17.09
C ILE A 157 4.72 27.62 -16.94
N ASP A 158 4.78 26.74 -17.95
CA ASP A 158 4.10 25.45 -17.94
C ASP A 158 4.60 24.53 -16.81
N ALA A 159 5.89 24.59 -16.49
CA ALA A 159 6.48 23.82 -15.39
C ALA A 159 6.06 24.33 -14.01
N VAL A 160 5.81 25.63 -13.85
CA VAL A 160 5.64 26.28 -12.55
C VAL A 160 4.18 26.66 -12.23
N LEU A 161 3.30 26.64 -13.23
CA LEU A 161 1.91 27.06 -13.15
C LEU A 161 1.02 26.22 -14.06
N ALA A 162 -0.17 25.88 -13.58
CA ALA A 162 -1.24 25.34 -14.42
C ALA A 162 -2.51 26.18 -14.24
N PHE A 163 -3.16 26.53 -15.36
CA PHE A 163 -4.41 27.27 -15.34
C PHE A 163 -5.60 26.31 -15.37
N SER A 164 -6.49 26.39 -14.40
CA SER A 164 -7.68 25.55 -14.34
C SER A 164 -8.85 26.32 -13.72
N LYS A 165 -9.99 26.35 -14.43
CA LYS A 165 -11.26 26.95 -13.97
C LYS A 165 -11.10 28.37 -13.38
N GLY A 166 -10.29 29.21 -14.01
CA GLY A 166 -10.08 30.60 -13.58
C GLY A 166 -9.18 30.77 -12.35
N ARG A 167 -8.49 29.72 -11.89
CA ARG A 167 -7.51 29.78 -10.80
C ARG A 167 -6.17 29.20 -11.23
N LEU A 168 -5.10 29.74 -10.65
CA LEU A 168 -3.76 29.21 -10.80
C LEU A 168 -3.54 28.05 -9.83
N SER A 169 -2.93 26.98 -10.33
CA SER A 169 -2.46 25.85 -9.55
C SER A 169 -0.94 25.80 -9.62
N PHE A 170 -0.29 25.42 -8.53
CA PHE A 170 1.17 25.39 -8.44
C PHE A 170 1.65 23.95 -8.25
N PRO A 171 2.66 23.48 -9.00
CA PRO A 171 3.27 22.18 -8.81
C PRO A 171 4.07 22.19 -7.50
N PRO A 172 3.82 21.23 -6.59
CA PRO A 172 4.61 21.05 -5.37
C PRO A 172 6.12 21.06 -5.58
N LEU A 173 6.60 20.48 -6.70
CA LEU A 173 8.01 20.44 -7.08
C LEU A 173 8.67 21.81 -7.17
N LEU A 174 7.92 22.85 -7.54
CA LEU A 174 8.41 24.23 -7.66
C LEU A 174 7.70 25.18 -6.68
N GLY A 175 7.15 24.63 -5.60
CA GLY A 175 6.52 25.36 -4.52
C GLY A 175 5.31 26.17 -4.99
N THR A 176 5.25 27.45 -4.65
CA THR A 176 4.11 28.33 -4.99
C THR A 176 4.46 29.27 -6.13
N GLY A 177 4.67 28.72 -7.32
CA GLY A 177 4.95 29.52 -8.52
C GLY A 177 6.43 29.89 -8.65
N GLY A 178 7.35 29.03 -8.20
CA GLY A 178 8.80 29.25 -8.28
C GLY A 178 9.42 29.69 -6.95
N ASN A 179 8.67 29.57 -5.85
CA ASN A 179 9.11 29.98 -4.51
C ASN A 179 8.90 28.87 -3.49
N ASP A 180 9.86 28.76 -2.55
CA ASP A 180 9.71 27.94 -1.35
C ASP A 180 9.89 28.78 -0.08
N GLY A 181 8.78 29.06 0.59
CA GLY A 181 8.76 29.96 1.74
C GLY A 181 9.21 31.37 1.36
N ARG A 182 10.39 31.79 1.85
CA ARG A 182 11.01 33.08 1.53
C ARG A 182 12.05 33.01 0.40
N LEU A 183 12.39 31.80 -0.07
CA LEU A 183 13.38 31.60 -1.11
C LEU A 183 12.71 31.66 -2.48
N ASP A 184 13.14 32.62 -3.31
CA ASP A 184 12.75 32.70 -4.72
C ASP A 184 13.73 31.89 -5.58
N PHE A 185 13.24 30.87 -6.29
CA PHE A 185 14.09 30.00 -7.10
C PHE A 185 14.66 30.73 -8.31
N THR A 186 13.90 31.66 -8.89
CA THR A 186 14.26 32.33 -10.14
C THR A 186 15.36 33.37 -9.93
N ASN A 187 15.25 34.19 -8.88
CA ASN A 187 16.29 35.14 -8.54
C ASN A 187 17.55 34.41 -8.05
N ASN A 188 17.40 33.32 -7.30
CA ASN A 188 18.55 32.53 -6.87
C ASN A 188 19.27 31.85 -8.06
N PHE A 189 18.52 31.43 -9.07
CA PHE A 189 19.07 30.92 -10.34
C PHE A 189 19.90 32.00 -11.05
N MET A 190 19.34 33.20 -11.23
CA MET A 190 20.04 34.34 -11.84
C MET A 190 21.31 34.73 -11.06
N GLN A 191 21.26 34.76 -9.74
CA GLN A 191 22.42 35.04 -8.89
C GLN A 191 23.54 34.01 -9.07
N ARG A 192 23.19 32.73 -9.23
CA ARG A 192 24.17 31.66 -9.49
C ARG A 192 24.76 31.72 -10.90
N LEU A 193 24.07 32.36 -11.85
CA LEU A 193 24.62 32.59 -13.18
C LEU A 193 25.64 33.73 -13.20
N VAL A 194 25.28 34.92 -12.71
CA VAL A 194 26.03 36.17 -13.01
C VAL A 194 26.51 36.99 -11.81
N SER A 195 26.29 36.57 -10.56
CA SER A 195 26.71 37.38 -9.40
C SER A 195 28.23 37.57 -9.31
N ALA A 196 28.68 38.79 -8.98
CA ALA A 196 30.10 39.16 -8.94
C ALA A 196 30.99 38.30 -8.00
N ARG A 197 30.44 37.69 -6.95
CA ARG A 197 31.21 36.85 -6.00
C ARG A 197 30.91 35.36 -6.08
N LYS A 198 29.73 34.99 -6.57
CA LYS A 198 29.19 33.62 -6.49
C LYS A 198 28.57 33.11 -7.80
N GLY A 199 28.65 33.92 -8.87
CA GLY A 199 28.20 33.56 -10.21
C GLY A 199 29.19 32.61 -10.89
N LEU A 200 28.74 32.00 -11.99
CA LEU A 200 29.55 31.10 -12.80
C LEU A 200 30.18 31.79 -14.02
N PHE A 201 29.57 32.88 -14.48
CA PHE A 201 29.92 33.57 -15.71
C PHE A 201 29.96 35.08 -15.52
N ASP A 202 30.85 35.72 -16.26
CA ASP A 202 30.84 37.16 -16.45
C ASP A 202 29.69 37.55 -17.40
N VAL A 203 28.85 38.49 -16.98
CA VAL A 203 27.61 38.84 -17.70
C VAL A 203 27.84 39.47 -19.07
N ARG A 204 28.96 40.20 -19.24
CA ARG A 204 29.27 40.94 -20.48
C ARG A 204 30.01 40.08 -21.48
N THR A 205 31.02 39.35 -21.01
CA THR A 205 31.87 38.52 -21.88
C THR A 205 31.35 37.10 -22.05
N GLY A 206 30.49 36.63 -21.14
CA GLY A 206 30.00 35.24 -21.12
C GLY A 206 31.05 34.21 -20.73
N LYS A 207 32.26 34.64 -20.36
CA LYS A 207 33.37 33.73 -20.01
C LYS A 207 33.17 33.15 -18.61
N PRO A 208 33.51 31.87 -18.40
CA PRO A 208 33.42 31.23 -17.09
C PRO A 208 34.47 31.82 -16.12
N PHE A 209 34.10 31.99 -14.86
CA PHE A 209 35.06 32.33 -13.79
C PHE A 209 36.02 31.15 -13.50
N PRO A 210 37.20 31.40 -12.86
CA PRO A 210 38.25 30.38 -12.69
C PRO A 210 37.80 29.07 -12.03
N ASN A 211 36.87 29.12 -11.07
CA ASN A 211 36.39 27.93 -10.36
C ASN A 211 35.29 27.16 -11.12
N THR A 212 34.68 27.75 -12.16
CA THR A 212 33.50 27.22 -12.84
C THR A 212 33.75 25.85 -13.46
N LYS A 213 34.89 25.63 -14.12
CA LYS A 213 35.26 24.33 -14.72
C LYS A 213 35.43 23.23 -13.67
N ARG A 214 36.01 23.55 -12.52
CA ARG A 214 36.24 22.60 -11.41
C ARG A 214 34.93 22.20 -10.75
N LEU A 215 34.05 23.18 -10.49
CA LEU A 215 32.71 22.93 -9.98
C LEU A 215 31.86 22.12 -10.96
N LEU A 216 31.99 22.36 -12.27
CA LEU A 216 31.29 21.60 -13.29
C LEU A 216 31.74 20.13 -13.31
N LYS A 217 33.06 19.85 -13.30
CA LYS A 217 33.59 18.48 -13.23
C LYS A 217 33.03 17.73 -12.01
N THR A 218 32.91 18.41 -10.88
CA THR A 218 32.32 17.87 -9.65
C THR A 218 30.83 17.54 -9.83
N SER A 219 30.06 18.46 -10.41
CA SER A 219 28.62 18.31 -10.61
C SER A 219 28.29 17.16 -11.57
N LEU A 220 29.03 17.03 -12.68
CA LEU A 220 28.81 16.00 -13.69
C LEU A 220 29.31 14.62 -13.27
N PHE A 221 30.53 14.54 -12.74
CA PHE A 221 31.24 13.26 -12.57
C PHE A 221 31.42 12.81 -11.11
N GLY A 222 31.04 13.64 -10.12
CA GLY A 222 31.10 13.27 -8.70
C GLY A 222 32.49 13.37 -8.07
N ASN A 223 33.44 14.07 -8.71
CA ASN A 223 34.80 14.24 -8.17
C ASN A 223 34.78 15.12 -6.90
N THR A 224 35.55 14.74 -5.87
CA THR A 224 35.69 15.56 -4.65
C THR A 224 36.34 16.91 -4.95
N SER A 225 35.76 18.01 -4.46
CA SER A 225 36.20 19.38 -4.73
C SER A 225 35.98 20.29 -3.53
N GLN A 226 36.85 21.28 -3.34
CA GLN A 226 36.69 22.36 -2.34
C GLN A 226 35.94 23.57 -2.94
N GLY A 227 35.58 24.58 -2.14
CA GLY A 227 35.06 25.85 -2.66
C GLY A 227 33.60 25.81 -3.14
N PHE A 228 32.77 24.99 -2.49
CA PHE A 228 31.31 25.14 -2.57
C PHE A 228 30.87 26.46 -1.94
N TYR A 229 29.73 26.99 -2.38
CA TYR A 229 29.22 28.24 -1.86
C TYR A 229 28.20 27.99 -0.75
N SER A 230 28.23 28.85 0.28
CA SER A 230 27.14 28.96 1.23
C SER A 230 25.96 29.71 0.60
N VAL A 231 25.02 28.92 0.09
CA VAL A 231 23.79 29.37 -0.60
C VAL A 231 22.64 28.37 -0.36
N PRO A 232 21.39 28.83 -0.17
CA PRO A 232 20.25 27.93 0.03
C PRO A 232 19.96 27.07 -1.21
N ILE A 233 19.79 25.76 -1.02
CA ILE A 233 19.42 24.79 -2.09
C ILE A 233 17.90 24.57 -2.20
N GLY A 234 17.14 25.19 -1.30
CA GLY A 234 15.69 25.03 -1.20
C GLY A 234 15.31 23.59 -0.84
N GLN A 235 14.12 23.18 -1.27
CA GLN A 235 13.55 21.88 -0.93
C GLN A 235 14.26 20.66 -1.56
N PHE A 236 15.20 20.84 -2.50
CA PHE A 236 15.70 19.77 -3.35
C PHE A 236 16.84 18.91 -2.76
N HIS A 237 17.56 19.42 -1.75
CA HIS A 237 18.70 18.71 -1.16
C HIS A 237 18.75 18.90 0.36
N PRO A 238 17.97 18.11 1.13
CA PRO A 238 17.92 18.22 2.58
C PRO A 238 19.29 18.10 3.27
N GLY A 239 20.16 17.19 2.79
CA GLY A 239 21.49 16.95 3.35
C GLY A 239 22.49 18.09 3.18
N SER A 240 22.26 19.03 2.27
CA SER A 240 23.14 20.20 2.04
C SER A 240 22.49 21.53 2.42
N ALA A 241 21.33 21.50 3.08
CA ALA A 241 20.62 22.70 3.52
C ALA A 241 21.25 23.38 4.76
N GLY A 242 22.28 22.77 5.35
CA GLY A 242 22.92 23.22 6.59
C GLY A 242 22.18 22.73 7.84
N GLY A 243 22.72 23.05 9.02
CA GLY A 243 22.14 22.70 10.33
C GLY A 243 22.99 21.74 11.15
N PRO A 244 22.39 21.10 12.18
CA PRO A 244 23.13 20.22 13.08
C PRO A 244 23.82 19.06 12.34
N ASN A 245 25.10 18.81 12.66
CA ASN A 245 25.97 17.81 12.02
C ASN A 245 26.24 18.00 10.52
N ALA A 246 26.04 19.21 9.97
CA ALA A 246 26.30 19.49 8.55
C ALA A 246 27.80 19.67 8.20
N THR A 247 28.71 19.66 9.18
CA THR A 247 30.17 19.70 8.97
C THR A 247 30.85 18.48 9.57
N SER A 248 31.98 18.05 8.98
CA SER A 248 32.78 16.92 9.47
C SER A 248 33.59 17.23 10.74
N SER A 249 33.65 18.50 11.17
CA SER A 249 34.48 18.96 12.29
C SER A 249 33.71 19.76 13.35
N GLY A 250 32.38 19.74 13.34
CA GLY A 250 31.55 20.50 14.29
C GLY A 250 30.12 20.00 14.40
N TYR A 251 29.39 20.49 15.41
CA TYR A 251 28.00 20.09 15.69
C TYR A 251 26.96 20.86 14.86
N GLU A 252 27.37 21.91 14.14
CA GLU A 252 26.53 22.73 13.26
C GLU A 252 27.34 23.19 12.05
N GLY A 253 26.69 23.41 10.91
CA GLY A 253 27.36 23.82 9.68
C GLY A 253 26.46 24.59 8.73
N ASP A 254 27.06 25.51 7.98
CA ASP A 254 26.38 26.25 6.92
C ASP A 254 26.01 25.34 5.74
N ALA A 255 24.99 25.75 4.97
CA ALA A 255 24.71 25.14 3.67
C ALA A 255 25.97 25.21 2.79
N SER A 256 26.27 24.14 2.05
CA SER A 256 27.45 24.07 1.18
C SER A 256 27.06 23.36 -0.11
N VAL A 257 26.89 24.12 -1.18
CA VAL A 257 26.23 23.65 -2.40
C VAL A 257 27.01 24.08 -3.64
N ASN A 258 27.06 23.20 -4.63
CA ASN A 258 27.58 23.51 -5.96
C ASN A 258 26.50 24.27 -6.78
N PRO A 259 26.78 25.48 -7.30
CA PRO A 259 25.81 26.27 -8.06
C PRO A 259 25.28 25.54 -9.29
N TRP A 260 26.13 24.74 -9.95
CA TRP A 260 25.73 23.92 -11.09
C TRP A 260 24.61 22.93 -10.73
N ASP A 261 24.63 22.34 -9.54
CA ASP A 261 23.60 21.37 -9.15
C ASP A 261 22.22 22.02 -9.06
N PHE A 262 22.13 23.27 -8.59
CA PHE A 262 20.86 24.00 -8.55
C PHE A 262 20.42 24.46 -9.94
N ILE A 263 21.34 24.98 -10.74
CA ILE A 263 21.05 25.42 -12.11
C ILE A 263 20.51 24.23 -12.90
N PHE A 264 21.21 23.10 -12.91
CA PHE A 264 20.76 21.91 -13.61
C PHE A 264 19.47 21.34 -13.03
N ALA A 265 19.28 21.38 -11.71
CA ALA A 265 18.02 20.93 -11.11
C ALA A 265 16.81 21.76 -11.58
N LEU A 266 16.93 23.09 -11.65
CA LEU A 266 15.87 23.93 -12.17
C LEU A 266 15.69 23.75 -13.68
N GLU A 267 16.77 23.65 -14.44
CA GLU A 267 16.71 23.36 -15.88
C GLU A 267 16.03 22.02 -16.18
N GLY A 268 16.20 21.01 -15.32
CA GLY A 268 15.53 19.72 -15.43
C GLY A 268 14.08 19.74 -14.95
N SER A 269 13.75 20.59 -13.98
CA SER A 269 12.37 20.77 -13.50
C SER A 269 11.42 21.27 -14.59
N ILE A 270 11.95 21.96 -15.60
CA ILE A 270 11.18 22.46 -16.76
C ILE A 270 10.46 21.32 -17.51
N MET A 271 10.98 20.09 -17.45
CA MET A 271 10.34 18.95 -18.10
C MET A 271 9.01 18.52 -17.44
N PHE A 272 8.70 19.00 -16.23
CA PHE A 272 7.51 18.63 -15.45
C PHE A 272 6.36 19.63 -15.63
N ALA A 273 5.94 19.86 -16.87
CA ALA A 273 4.83 20.75 -17.20
C ALA A 273 3.49 20.28 -16.59
N GLY A 274 2.76 21.19 -15.96
CA GLY A 274 1.42 20.95 -15.44
C GLY A 274 0.35 20.97 -16.55
N ALA A 275 -0.69 20.17 -16.38
CA ALA A 275 -1.83 20.12 -17.29
C ALA A 275 -3.17 20.36 -16.56
N ALA A 276 -4.12 21.00 -17.25
CA ALA A 276 -5.49 21.14 -16.74
C ALA A 276 -6.27 19.81 -16.84
N THR A 277 -7.06 19.48 -15.82
CA THR A 277 -7.82 18.21 -15.73
C THR A 277 -9.22 18.40 -15.15
N ARG A 278 -10.09 17.40 -15.37
CA ARG A 278 -11.44 17.38 -14.78
C ARG A 278 -11.34 17.06 -13.28
N ARG A 279 -12.21 17.67 -12.45
CA ARG A 279 -12.18 17.68 -10.97
C ARG A 279 -12.06 16.30 -10.29
N HIS A 280 -12.49 15.22 -10.94
CA HIS A 280 -12.40 13.87 -10.37
C HIS A 280 -11.07 13.14 -10.64
N GLN A 281 -10.14 13.77 -11.37
CA GLN A 281 -8.85 13.18 -11.75
C GLN A 281 -7.64 13.95 -11.19
N SER A 282 -7.85 15.05 -10.46
CA SER A 282 -6.77 15.92 -9.96
C SER A 282 -6.44 15.65 -8.49
N VAL A 283 -5.15 15.63 -8.19
CA VAL A 283 -4.60 15.53 -6.82
C VAL A 283 -4.83 16.81 -6.02
N THR A 284 -4.84 17.95 -6.72
CA THR A 284 -5.18 19.27 -6.16
C THR A 284 -6.67 19.57 -6.30
N ASP A 285 -7.29 20.19 -5.30
CA ASP A 285 -8.68 20.70 -5.35
C ASP A 285 -8.92 21.73 -6.48
N SER A 286 -7.84 22.22 -7.10
CA SER A 286 -7.84 23.23 -8.17
C SER A 286 -7.99 22.65 -9.59
N GLY A 287 -8.03 21.33 -9.78
CA GLY A 287 -8.24 20.72 -11.11
C GLY A 287 -7.00 20.65 -12.00
N ALA A 288 -5.79 20.83 -11.48
CA ALA A 288 -4.54 20.59 -12.21
C ALA A 288 -3.97 19.20 -11.90
N SER A 289 -3.29 18.60 -12.88
CA SER A 289 -2.45 17.41 -12.69
C SER A 289 -1.01 17.75 -13.00
N PHE A 290 -0.10 17.30 -12.15
CA PHE A 290 1.33 17.43 -12.37
C PHE A 290 1.96 16.05 -12.53
N PRO A 291 2.96 15.88 -13.41
CA PRO A 291 3.49 14.56 -13.74
C PRO A 291 4.02 13.82 -12.51
N PHE A 292 3.48 12.62 -12.29
CA PHE A 292 3.84 11.69 -11.23
C PHE A 292 3.76 12.26 -9.80
N MET A 293 2.89 13.25 -9.58
CA MET A 293 2.63 13.80 -8.25
C MET A 293 1.29 13.30 -7.72
N VAL A 294 1.28 12.84 -6.47
CA VAL A 294 0.10 12.35 -5.75
C VAL A 294 0.06 12.92 -4.33
N LYS A 295 -1.07 12.74 -3.64
CA LYS A 295 -1.15 13.13 -2.22
C LYS A 295 -0.27 12.21 -1.38
N THR A 296 0.48 12.80 -0.46
CA THR A 296 1.30 12.06 0.50
C THR A 296 0.42 11.22 1.41
N VAL A 297 0.79 9.96 1.58
CA VAL A 297 0.28 9.07 2.62
C VAL A 297 1.51 8.47 3.29
N GLY A 298 1.53 8.40 4.62
CA GLY A 298 2.68 7.90 5.37
C GLY A 298 2.91 6.40 5.22
N ALA A 299 2.13 5.73 4.38
CA ALA A 299 2.23 4.32 4.08
C ALA A 299 3.56 3.97 3.41
N GLY A 300 4.21 2.93 3.91
CA GLY A 300 5.44 2.38 3.35
C GLY A 300 6.71 3.18 3.66
N HIS A 301 6.66 4.06 4.65
CA HIS A 301 7.83 4.73 5.22
C HIS A 301 7.63 5.03 6.71
N GLY A 302 8.39 4.38 7.60
CA GLY A 302 8.21 4.47 9.05
C GLY A 302 8.52 5.83 9.69
N GLY A 303 9.04 6.80 8.93
CA GLY A 303 9.43 8.13 9.40
C GLY A 303 8.37 9.24 9.23
N ILE A 304 7.22 8.96 8.60
CA ILE A 304 6.14 9.94 8.39
C ILE A 304 5.05 9.77 9.43
N SER A 305 4.82 10.78 10.26
CA SER A 305 3.67 10.83 11.18
C SER A 305 2.39 11.31 10.47
N SER A 306 1.21 11.08 11.08
CA SER A 306 -0.05 11.62 10.52
C SER A 306 -0.06 13.15 10.45
N VAL A 307 0.67 13.83 11.33
CA VAL A 307 0.84 15.29 11.30
C VAL A 307 1.69 15.72 10.09
N ASP A 308 2.75 14.96 9.78
CA ASP A 308 3.55 15.20 8.58
C ASP A 308 2.73 15.01 7.30
N GLU A 309 1.78 14.07 7.27
CA GLU A 309 0.89 13.84 6.11
C GLU A 309 -0.05 15.03 5.86
N GLU A 310 -0.62 15.61 6.92
CA GLU A 310 -1.52 16.78 6.82
C GLU A 310 -0.77 18.04 6.35
N LEU A 311 0.48 18.22 6.80
CA LEU A 311 1.31 19.36 6.44
C LEU A 311 2.10 19.15 5.15
N SER A 312 2.11 17.95 4.57
CA SER A 312 2.84 17.65 3.35
C SER A 312 2.19 18.30 2.12
N ARG A 313 3.02 18.81 1.19
CA ARG A 313 2.52 19.35 -0.09
C ARG A 313 2.04 18.24 -1.03
N ALA A 314 2.88 17.24 -1.25
CA ALA A 314 2.64 16.12 -2.14
C ALA A 314 3.76 15.07 -2.02
N GLU A 315 3.54 13.95 -2.69
CA GLU A 315 4.53 12.91 -2.95
C GLU A 315 4.84 12.87 -4.44
N PHE A 316 6.12 12.93 -4.80
CA PHE A 316 6.61 12.84 -6.17
C PHE A 316 7.24 11.48 -6.43
N TRP A 317 6.84 10.85 -7.53
CA TRP A 317 7.33 9.55 -7.98
C TRP A 317 8.22 9.75 -9.21
N ALA A 318 9.53 9.81 -9.01
CA ALA A 318 10.50 10.03 -10.08
C ALA A 318 10.73 8.75 -10.89
N PRO A 319 10.37 8.69 -12.19
CA PRO A 319 10.59 7.49 -13.00
C PRO A 319 12.08 7.23 -13.24
N LEU A 320 12.45 5.96 -13.17
CA LEU A 320 13.78 5.44 -13.46
C LEU A 320 13.63 4.32 -14.49
N TRP A 321 14.38 4.41 -15.57
CA TRP A 321 14.32 3.49 -16.72
C TRP A 321 15.73 3.02 -17.08
N ASN A 322 15.85 1.78 -17.56
CA ASN A 322 17.15 1.20 -17.95
C ASN A 322 17.38 1.12 -19.47
N GLN A 323 16.35 1.35 -20.27
CA GLN A 323 16.45 1.37 -21.74
C GLN A 323 16.85 2.75 -22.24
N GLN A 324 17.54 2.82 -23.36
CA GLN A 324 17.95 4.10 -23.94
C GLN A 324 16.73 4.90 -24.39
N ALA A 325 16.51 6.08 -23.81
CA ALA A 325 15.42 6.99 -24.14
C ALA A 325 15.92 8.24 -24.87
N SER A 326 15.20 8.65 -25.90
CA SER A 326 15.36 9.94 -26.58
C SER A 326 14.65 11.07 -25.83
N TYR A 327 14.98 12.30 -26.18
CA TYR A 327 14.36 13.48 -25.58
C TYR A 327 12.85 13.52 -25.85
N GLY A 328 12.41 13.19 -27.07
CA GLY A 328 10.99 13.15 -27.43
C GLY A 328 10.21 12.10 -26.64
N GLU A 329 10.78 10.90 -26.45
CA GLU A 329 10.15 9.83 -25.65
C GLU A 329 10.02 10.23 -24.18
N LEU A 330 11.05 10.87 -23.61
CA LEU A 330 11.00 11.31 -22.22
C LEU A 330 10.00 12.46 -22.01
N VAL A 331 9.92 13.41 -22.94
CA VAL A 331 8.89 14.46 -22.92
C VAL A 331 7.49 13.86 -23.04
N ALA A 332 7.29 12.85 -23.89
CA ALA A 332 6.01 12.15 -24.01
C ALA A 332 5.62 11.43 -22.70
N LEU A 333 6.57 10.73 -22.08
CA LEU A 333 6.39 10.05 -20.78
C LEU A 333 5.98 11.03 -19.68
N LEU A 334 6.68 12.16 -19.56
CA LEU A 334 6.40 13.17 -18.54
C LEU A 334 5.09 13.92 -18.83
N LYS A 335 4.73 14.15 -20.10
CA LYS A 335 3.44 14.73 -20.48
C LYS A 335 2.25 13.82 -20.13
N GLU A 336 2.41 12.50 -20.30
CA GLU A 336 1.41 11.53 -19.84
C GLU A 336 1.33 11.54 -18.31
N GLY A 337 2.49 11.37 -17.65
CA GLY A 337 2.76 11.77 -16.27
C GLY A 337 1.77 11.26 -15.21
N ARG A 338 1.08 10.14 -15.45
CA ARG A 338 0.00 9.67 -14.58
C ARG A 338 0.12 8.17 -14.37
N ALA A 339 -0.22 7.75 -13.16
CA ALA A 339 -0.48 6.35 -12.85
C ALA A 339 -2.00 6.14 -12.85
N VAL A 340 -2.48 5.10 -13.50
CA VAL A 340 -3.90 4.77 -13.62
C VAL A 340 -4.18 3.45 -12.93
N LEU A 341 -5.10 3.46 -11.98
CA LEU A 341 -5.61 2.30 -11.27
C LEU A 341 -7.10 2.14 -11.57
N ASN A 342 -7.49 1.02 -12.17
CA ASN A 342 -8.89 0.70 -12.49
C ASN A 342 -9.61 1.84 -13.26
N GLY A 343 -8.94 2.41 -14.25
CA GLY A 343 -9.47 3.52 -15.08
C GLY A 343 -9.49 4.90 -14.41
N LYS A 344 -8.96 5.03 -13.18
CA LYS A 344 -8.86 6.30 -12.45
C LYS A 344 -7.41 6.68 -12.19
N THR A 345 -7.10 7.97 -12.29
CA THR A 345 -5.78 8.47 -11.90
C THR A 345 -5.53 8.20 -10.42
N ALA A 346 -4.35 7.69 -10.09
CA ALA A 346 -3.92 7.48 -8.71
C ALA A 346 -3.99 8.79 -7.91
N TYR A 347 -4.64 8.77 -6.75
CA TYR A 347 -4.85 9.97 -5.95
C TYR A 347 -3.78 10.15 -4.87
N HIS A 348 -3.26 9.05 -4.33
CA HIS A 348 -2.26 9.06 -3.25
C HIS A 348 -1.18 7.98 -3.43
N GLY A 349 -0.14 8.00 -2.59
CA GLY A 349 1.00 7.08 -2.66
C GLY A 349 0.63 5.59 -2.75
N LEU A 350 -0.34 5.10 -1.98
CA LEU A 350 -0.80 3.69 -2.08
C LEU A 350 -1.46 3.36 -3.43
N ASP A 351 -2.24 4.26 -4.03
CA ASP A 351 -2.83 4.02 -5.36
C ASP A 351 -1.75 3.97 -6.43
N PHE A 352 -0.75 4.84 -6.30
CA PHE A 352 0.40 4.86 -7.21
C PHE A 352 1.19 3.56 -7.09
N ALA A 353 1.45 3.07 -5.88
CA ALA A 353 2.12 1.80 -5.65
C ALA A 353 1.33 0.62 -6.26
N ARG A 354 0.00 0.60 -6.09
CA ARG A 354 -0.88 -0.40 -6.72
C ARG A 354 -0.85 -0.31 -8.25
N ALA A 355 -0.84 0.90 -8.80
CA ALA A 355 -0.73 1.12 -10.25
C ALA A 355 0.64 0.67 -10.79
N ALA A 356 1.72 0.86 -10.03
CA ALA A 356 3.07 0.41 -10.39
C ALA A 356 3.27 -1.11 -10.24
N ALA A 357 2.59 -1.75 -9.28
CA ALA A 357 2.56 -3.20 -9.11
C ALA A 357 1.63 -3.93 -10.10
N SER A 358 0.87 -3.15 -10.88
CA SER A 358 0.04 -3.60 -11.98
C SER A 358 0.53 -2.96 -13.29
N LEU A 359 -0.18 -3.16 -14.40
CA LEU A 359 0.14 -2.55 -15.69
C LEU A 359 -0.34 -1.08 -15.80
N GLY A 360 -0.56 -0.42 -14.66
CA GLY A 360 -1.17 0.90 -14.56
C GLY A 360 -0.22 2.09 -14.74
N THR A 361 1.03 1.85 -15.12
CA THR A 361 2.06 2.89 -15.34
C THR A 361 2.64 2.81 -16.76
N SER A 362 3.22 3.92 -17.23
CA SER A 362 3.76 4.02 -18.59
C SER A 362 4.83 2.96 -18.87
N ARG A 363 4.75 2.34 -20.05
CA ARG A 363 5.68 1.29 -20.49
C ARG A 363 7.11 1.83 -20.57
N GLY A 364 8.08 1.06 -20.07
CA GLY A 364 9.51 1.40 -20.12
C GLY A 364 10.10 1.97 -18.83
N VAL A 365 9.27 2.29 -17.84
CA VAL A 365 9.75 2.61 -16.48
C VAL A 365 10.05 1.32 -15.73
N GLU A 366 11.26 1.18 -15.18
CA GLU A 366 11.66 0.02 -14.39
C GLU A 366 11.34 0.22 -12.90
N CYS A 367 11.54 1.43 -12.39
CA CYS A 367 11.25 1.76 -11.00
C CYS A 367 10.93 3.24 -10.82
N PHE A 368 10.37 3.58 -9.67
CA PHE A 368 10.14 4.95 -9.22
C PHE A 368 10.91 5.19 -7.92
N GLU A 369 11.62 6.31 -7.83
CA GLU A 369 12.12 6.85 -6.57
C GLU A 369 11.07 7.80 -5.98
N ARG A 370 10.69 7.59 -4.73
CA ARG A 370 9.62 8.36 -4.08
C ARG A 370 10.21 9.48 -3.24
N TYR A 371 9.59 10.66 -3.30
CA TYR A 371 9.92 11.79 -2.43
C TYR A 371 8.67 12.36 -1.80
N GLY A 372 8.67 12.51 -0.48
CA GLY A 372 7.65 13.29 0.23
C GLY A 372 8.13 14.72 0.43
N PHE A 373 7.33 15.71 0.04
CA PHE A 373 7.59 17.11 0.37
C PHE A 373 7.06 17.39 1.78
N LEU A 374 7.91 17.26 2.78
CA LEU A 374 7.55 17.37 4.20
C LEU A 374 7.99 18.72 4.76
N MET A 375 7.15 19.33 5.58
CA MET A 375 7.48 20.58 6.27
C MET A 375 8.39 20.28 7.46
N ARG A 376 9.68 20.58 7.33
CA ARG A 376 10.73 20.29 8.31
C ARG A 376 11.62 21.54 8.39
N SER A 377 11.63 22.23 9.54
CA SER A 377 12.24 23.56 9.77
C SER A 377 11.36 24.76 9.40
N GLY A 378 10.33 25.03 10.21
CA GLY A 378 9.44 26.17 10.00
C GLY A 378 8.59 26.01 8.73
N LYS A 379 8.54 27.05 7.87
CA LYS A 379 7.75 27.04 6.62
C LYS A 379 8.45 26.42 5.41
N ALA A 380 9.67 25.89 5.59
CA ALA A 380 10.43 25.26 4.53
C ALA A 380 9.99 23.80 4.32
N TYR A 381 9.91 23.40 3.06
CA TYR A 381 9.62 22.02 2.69
C TYR A 381 10.92 21.33 2.29
N LEU A 382 11.03 20.04 2.58
CA LEU A 382 12.17 19.21 2.21
C LEU A 382 11.67 18.01 1.43
N ALA A 383 12.28 17.74 0.28
CA ALA A 383 12.03 16.53 -0.50
C ALA A 383 12.76 15.34 0.14
N VAL A 384 12.07 14.63 1.03
CA VAL A 384 12.61 13.48 1.76
C VAL A 384 12.44 12.22 0.93
N PRO A 385 13.51 11.49 0.58
CA PRO A 385 13.40 10.20 -0.10
C PRO A 385 12.62 9.19 0.77
N LEU A 386 11.57 8.59 0.19
CA LEU A 386 10.72 7.59 0.84
C LEU A 386 11.03 6.15 0.37
N GLY A 387 11.97 6.02 -0.57
CA GLY A 387 12.48 4.76 -1.08
C GLY A 387 11.95 4.41 -2.48
N LYS A 388 12.56 3.37 -3.07
CA LYS A 388 12.27 2.91 -4.42
C LYS A 388 11.10 1.95 -4.49
N ARG A 389 10.41 1.97 -5.63
CA ARG A 389 9.36 1.01 -6.00
C ARG A 389 9.62 0.49 -7.39
N LYS A 390 9.81 -0.83 -7.52
CA LYS A 390 9.91 -1.48 -8.83
C LYS A 390 8.55 -1.52 -9.50
N VAL A 391 8.53 -1.30 -10.80
CA VAL A 391 7.37 -1.51 -11.65
C VAL A 391 7.37 -2.98 -12.07
N SER A 392 6.21 -3.62 -11.97
CA SER A 392 6.08 -4.99 -12.45
C SER A 392 5.76 -5.02 -13.95
N SER A 393 6.42 -5.88 -14.71
CA SER A 393 6.10 -6.10 -16.13
C SER A 393 4.84 -6.94 -16.33
N GLU A 394 4.36 -7.61 -15.27
CA GLU A 394 3.17 -8.46 -15.27
C GLU A 394 2.26 -8.10 -14.08
N VAL A 395 0.96 -8.36 -14.20
CA VAL A 395 0.04 -8.16 -13.07
C VAL A 395 0.40 -9.17 -11.98
N THR A 396 0.90 -8.65 -10.86
CA THR A 396 1.20 -9.48 -9.68
C THR A 396 -0.08 -10.08 -9.11
N ASP A 397 -0.02 -11.34 -8.65
CA ASP A 397 -1.17 -11.98 -7.99
C ASP A 397 -1.61 -11.21 -6.74
N THR A 398 -0.67 -10.57 -6.04
CA THR A 398 -0.97 -9.73 -4.87
C THR A 398 -1.71 -8.45 -5.23
N SER A 399 -1.51 -7.88 -6.43
CA SER A 399 -2.33 -6.76 -6.90
C SER A 399 -3.80 -7.17 -7.06
N LYS A 400 -4.08 -8.42 -7.48
CA LYS A 400 -5.47 -8.93 -7.55
C LYS A 400 -6.08 -9.03 -6.14
N LEU A 401 -5.31 -9.49 -5.16
CA LEU A 401 -5.72 -9.54 -3.75
C LEU A 401 -6.11 -8.15 -3.23
N ILE A 402 -5.27 -7.13 -3.47
CA ILE A 402 -5.56 -5.76 -3.02
C ILE A 402 -6.82 -5.20 -3.70
N ASN A 403 -7.05 -5.50 -4.98
CA ASN A 403 -8.27 -5.09 -5.68
C ASN A 403 -9.52 -5.79 -5.13
N ASP A 404 -9.42 -7.06 -4.79
CA ASP A 404 -10.47 -7.85 -4.14
C ASP A 404 -10.81 -7.31 -2.73
N PHE A 405 -9.80 -6.83 -2.01
CA PHE A 405 -9.93 -6.19 -0.69
C PHE A 405 -10.60 -4.81 -0.77
N ASP A 406 -10.18 -3.96 -1.70
CA ASP A 406 -10.73 -2.61 -1.88
C ASP A 406 -11.92 -2.56 -2.85
N CYS A 407 -12.60 -3.69 -3.05
CA CYS A 407 -13.77 -3.76 -3.91
C CYS A 407 -14.87 -2.77 -3.43
N GLY A 408 -15.53 -2.11 -4.37
CA GLY A 408 -16.53 -1.07 -4.05
C GLY A 408 -15.96 0.14 -3.30
N GLY A 409 -14.63 0.34 -3.29
CA GLY A 409 -13.95 1.41 -2.56
C GLY A 409 -14.12 1.30 -1.04
N TRP A 410 -14.18 0.07 -0.52
CA TRP A 410 -14.39 -0.18 0.91
C TRP A 410 -13.34 0.50 1.79
N PHE A 411 -12.07 0.43 1.41
CA PHE A 411 -11.00 0.97 2.23
C PHE A 411 -11.01 2.50 2.27
N GLU A 412 -11.45 3.13 1.18
CA GLU A 412 -11.66 4.58 1.17
C GLU A 412 -12.80 5.02 2.10
N LYS A 413 -13.82 4.18 2.32
CA LYS A 413 -14.85 4.45 3.35
C LYS A 413 -14.27 4.33 4.76
N VAL A 414 -13.40 3.35 5.00
CA VAL A 414 -12.67 3.18 6.28
C VAL A 414 -11.77 4.39 6.57
N ARG A 415 -11.02 4.88 5.58
CA ARG A 415 -10.20 6.09 5.70
C ARG A 415 -11.02 7.34 5.98
N ARG A 416 -12.15 7.52 5.28
CA ARG A 416 -13.07 8.64 5.54
C ARG A 416 -13.63 8.58 6.95
N PHE A 417 -13.96 7.40 7.46
CA PHE A 417 -14.40 7.21 8.84
C PHE A 417 -13.30 7.62 9.85
N ALA A 418 -12.04 7.24 9.59
CA ALA A 418 -10.90 7.64 10.43
C ALA A 418 -10.68 9.16 10.49
N ARG A 419 -10.94 9.88 9.39
CA ARG A 419 -10.79 11.34 9.32
C ARG A 419 -11.94 12.12 9.97
N ARG A 420 -13.15 11.55 9.97
CA ARG A 420 -14.37 12.22 10.49
C ARG A 420 -14.57 12.03 11.99
N SER A 421 -14.11 10.90 12.53
CA SER A 421 -14.36 10.55 13.92
C SER A 421 -13.28 11.12 14.85
N ASN A 422 -13.62 11.42 16.11
CA ASN A 422 -12.68 11.42 17.23
C ASN A 422 -12.17 9.99 17.49
N SER A 423 -11.77 9.27 16.44
CA SER A 423 -11.30 7.90 16.57
C SER A 423 -10.09 7.89 17.49
N SER A 424 -10.14 6.97 18.46
CA SER A 424 -9.05 6.73 19.40
C SER A 424 -7.71 6.66 18.66
N SER A 425 -6.63 7.09 19.31
CA SER A 425 -5.26 6.93 18.80
C SER A 425 -5.00 5.51 18.28
N HIS A 426 -5.52 4.51 18.99
CA HIS A 426 -5.45 3.10 18.61
C HIS A 426 -6.12 2.78 17.26
N GLY A 427 -7.31 3.30 17.00
CA GLY A 427 -8.01 3.10 15.71
C GLY A 427 -7.26 3.71 14.53
N ARG A 428 -6.71 4.92 14.70
CA ARG A 428 -5.86 5.55 13.68
C ARG A 428 -4.58 4.75 13.42
N GLN A 429 -3.98 4.19 14.46
CA GLN A 429 -2.80 3.34 14.34
C GLN A 429 -3.08 2.04 13.58
N ILE A 430 -4.18 1.33 13.88
CA ILE A 430 -4.53 0.10 13.16
C ILE A 430 -4.77 0.37 11.67
N ILE A 431 -5.48 1.47 11.35
CA ILE A 431 -5.74 1.82 9.95
C ILE A 431 -4.44 2.13 9.22
N LYS A 432 -3.50 2.85 9.86
CA LYS A 432 -2.16 3.09 9.31
C LYS A 432 -1.39 1.79 9.08
N GLN A 433 -1.42 0.86 10.05
CA GLN A 433 -0.79 -0.46 9.90
C GLN A 433 -1.40 -1.25 8.73
N LEU A 434 -2.71 -1.13 8.52
CA LEU A 434 -3.40 -1.76 7.40
C LEU A 434 -2.94 -1.15 6.07
N GLU A 435 -2.84 0.18 5.97
CA GLU A 435 -2.26 0.88 4.82
C GLU A 435 -0.82 0.46 4.53
N ASP A 436 0.03 0.41 5.56
CA ASP A 436 1.42 -0.04 5.47
C ASP A 436 1.52 -1.48 4.94
N SER A 437 0.68 -2.38 5.46
CA SER A 437 0.65 -3.78 5.03
C SER A 437 0.21 -3.94 3.58
N LEU A 438 -0.81 -3.19 3.13
CA LEU A 438 -1.26 -3.19 1.75
C LEU A 438 -0.21 -2.59 0.83
N PHE A 439 0.51 -1.57 1.29
CA PHE A 439 1.63 -0.99 0.56
C PHE A 439 2.76 -2.00 0.40
N ASP A 440 3.08 -2.76 1.44
CA ASP A 440 4.09 -3.82 1.37
C ASP A 440 3.68 -4.97 0.43
N MET A 441 2.39 -5.27 0.31
CA MET A 441 1.85 -6.23 -0.67
C MET A 441 2.01 -5.79 -2.13
N THR A 442 2.38 -4.54 -2.40
CA THR A 442 2.70 -4.05 -3.76
C THR A 442 4.14 -4.35 -4.18
N LYS A 443 4.98 -4.89 -3.29
CA LYS A 443 6.35 -5.31 -3.63
C LYS A 443 6.33 -6.54 -4.55
N THR A 444 7.46 -6.82 -5.21
CA THR A 444 7.60 -7.97 -6.11
C THR A 444 7.95 -9.28 -5.37
N ASP A 445 8.45 -9.19 -4.14
CA ASP A 445 8.96 -10.32 -3.33
C ASP A 445 8.02 -10.67 -2.16
N VAL A 446 6.71 -10.59 -2.37
CA VAL A 446 5.70 -10.84 -1.32
C VAL A 446 5.65 -12.33 -0.98
N ASN A 447 5.88 -12.64 0.29
CA ASN A 447 5.80 -13.99 0.82
C ASN A 447 4.43 -14.24 1.50
N PRO A 448 4.08 -15.51 1.82
CA PRO A 448 2.82 -15.82 2.48
C PRO A 448 2.60 -15.09 3.81
N ARG A 449 3.67 -14.81 4.57
CA ARG A 449 3.58 -14.09 5.85
C ARG A 449 3.17 -12.63 5.68
N SER A 450 3.52 -11.99 4.57
CA SER A 450 3.03 -10.64 4.26
C SER A 450 1.52 -10.63 4.07
N VAL A 451 0.97 -11.64 3.37
CA VAL A 451 -0.49 -11.79 3.19
C VAL A 451 -1.17 -12.10 4.53
N GLN A 452 -0.58 -12.98 5.33
CA GLN A 452 -1.05 -13.27 6.70
C GLN A 452 -1.08 -12.00 7.56
N ASN A 453 -0.04 -11.17 7.52
CA ASN A 453 0.04 -9.93 8.29
C ASN A 453 -1.11 -8.98 7.96
N THR A 454 -1.44 -8.79 6.68
CA THR A 454 -2.60 -7.98 6.27
C THR A 454 -3.92 -8.56 6.79
N LEU A 455 -4.11 -9.89 6.71
CA LEU A 455 -5.30 -10.55 7.27
C LEU A 455 -5.40 -10.36 8.78
N VAL A 456 -4.29 -10.52 9.51
CA VAL A 456 -4.22 -10.31 10.96
C VAL A 456 -4.62 -8.88 11.33
N ILE A 457 -4.05 -7.89 10.64
CA ILE A 457 -4.37 -6.47 10.89
C ILE A 457 -5.84 -6.17 10.56
N LEU A 458 -6.41 -6.79 9.52
CA LEU A 458 -7.84 -6.70 9.23
C LEU A 458 -8.68 -7.27 10.38
N GLY A 459 -8.28 -8.41 10.95
CA GLY A 459 -8.93 -9.00 12.12
C GLY A 459 -8.86 -8.09 13.35
N ASP A 460 -7.72 -7.46 13.59
CA ASP A 460 -7.51 -6.48 14.67
C ASP A 460 -8.39 -5.23 14.46
N PHE A 461 -8.49 -4.74 13.22
CA PHE A 461 -9.37 -3.63 12.84
C PHE A 461 -10.84 -3.92 13.12
N VAL A 462 -11.35 -5.09 12.70
CA VAL A 462 -12.75 -5.44 12.94
C VAL A 462 -13.02 -5.69 14.41
N SER A 463 -12.09 -6.31 15.14
CA SER A 463 -12.21 -6.50 16.58
C SER A 463 -12.29 -5.18 17.33
N TRP A 464 -11.52 -4.17 16.89
CA TRP A 464 -11.63 -2.80 17.41
C TRP A 464 -13.00 -2.18 17.08
N LEU A 465 -13.47 -2.26 15.82
CA LEU A 465 -14.78 -1.73 15.41
C LEU A 465 -15.94 -2.37 16.19
N ALA A 466 -15.88 -3.68 16.46
CA ALA A 466 -16.91 -4.40 17.19
C ALA A 466 -17.02 -3.94 18.65
N ARG A 467 -15.91 -3.47 19.24
CA ARG A 467 -15.83 -3.01 20.64
C ARG A 467 -15.98 -1.51 20.81
N SER A 468 -15.72 -0.73 19.76
CA SER A 468 -15.87 0.71 19.81
C SER A 468 -17.35 1.07 20.03
N GLY A 469 -17.63 2.04 20.90
CA GLY A 469 -18.98 2.56 21.09
C GLY A 469 -19.57 3.20 19.83
N GLY A 470 -20.85 3.59 19.90
CA GLY A 470 -21.58 4.21 18.79
C GLY A 470 -22.40 3.22 17.95
N SER A 471 -23.34 3.74 17.15
CA SER A 471 -24.18 2.93 16.27
C SER A 471 -23.37 2.31 15.14
N PHE A 472 -23.70 1.08 14.73
CA PHE A 472 -23.10 0.44 13.57
C PHE A 472 -23.48 1.09 12.24
N ASP A 473 -24.54 1.90 12.21
CA ASP A 473 -24.94 2.69 11.03
C ASP A 473 -23.95 3.84 10.72
N GLU A 474 -23.22 4.31 11.74
CA GLU A 474 -22.21 5.36 11.61
C GLU A 474 -20.81 4.81 11.30
N LYS A 475 -20.63 3.49 11.44
CA LYS A 475 -19.37 2.78 11.20
C LYS A 475 -19.24 2.41 9.72
N PRO A 476 -18.02 2.18 9.20
CA PRO A 476 -17.87 1.59 7.88
C PRO A 476 -18.56 0.22 7.84
N PRO A 477 -19.07 -0.23 6.67
CA PRO A 477 -19.62 -1.57 6.53
C PRO A 477 -18.57 -2.63 6.90
N PRO A 478 -18.98 -3.85 7.28
CA PRO A 478 -18.03 -4.94 7.52
C PRO A 478 -17.11 -5.14 6.30
N PRO A 479 -15.92 -5.73 6.50
CA PRO A 479 -15.05 -6.06 5.37
C PRO A 479 -15.79 -6.89 4.31
N PRO A 480 -15.52 -6.64 3.01
CA PRO A 480 -16.06 -7.49 1.97
C PRO A 480 -15.54 -8.92 2.15
N LEU A 481 -16.31 -9.90 1.68
CA LEU A 481 -15.84 -11.28 1.65
C LEU A 481 -14.63 -11.36 0.70
N LEU A 482 -13.45 -11.61 1.25
CA LEU A 482 -12.24 -11.80 0.47
C LEU A 482 -12.32 -13.14 -0.29
N SER A 483 -11.75 -13.19 -1.49
CA SER A 483 -11.68 -14.39 -2.32
C SER A 483 -10.84 -15.50 -1.70
N SER A 484 -11.00 -16.73 -2.22
CA SER A 484 -10.21 -17.90 -1.82
C SER A 484 -8.71 -17.74 -2.08
N GLU A 485 -8.32 -16.86 -3.00
CA GLU A 485 -6.92 -16.57 -3.31
C GLU A 485 -6.15 -16.03 -2.10
N TRP A 486 -6.80 -15.24 -1.22
CA TRP A 486 -6.21 -14.80 0.03
C TRP A 486 -5.81 -15.97 0.93
N VAL A 487 -6.62 -17.03 0.96
CA VAL A 487 -6.37 -18.25 1.73
C VAL A 487 -5.29 -19.10 1.09
N LEU A 488 -5.22 -19.16 -0.24
CA LEU A 488 -4.18 -19.91 -0.93
C LEU A 488 -2.80 -19.25 -0.78
N LYS A 489 -2.73 -17.93 -1.01
CA LYS A 489 -1.46 -17.18 -0.98
C LYS A 489 -0.92 -16.92 0.44
N ALA A 490 -1.77 -16.95 1.47
CA ALA A 490 -1.33 -16.84 2.86
C ALA A 490 -0.81 -18.16 3.46
N ASN A 491 -0.90 -19.29 2.74
CA ASN A 491 -0.47 -20.58 3.25
C ASN A 491 1.07 -20.70 3.27
N ASP A 492 1.65 -20.72 4.46
CA ASP A 492 3.10 -20.92 4.69
C ASP A 492 3.46 -22.36 5.10
N GLY A 493 2.48 -23.27 5.11
CA GLY A 493 2.69 -24.66 5.50
C GLY A 493 2.84 -24.88 7.02
N THR A 494 2.57 -23.89 7.87
CA THR A 494 2.61 -24.06 9.33
C THR A 494 1.36 -24.77 9.88
N TYR A 495 1.49 -25.40 11.05
CA TYR A 495 0.36 -26.01 11.76
C TYR A 495 -0.65 -24.95 12.20
N GLU A 496 -0.17 -23.81 12.69
CA GLU A 496 -0.95 -22.67 13.13
C GLU A 496 -1.86 -22.14 12.03
N TYR A 497 -1.31 -21.97 10.81
CA TYR A 497 -2.08 -21.51 9.66
C TYR A 497 -3.15 -22.53 9.24
N ARG A 498 -2.81 -23.81 9.13
CA ARG A 498 -3.76 -24.86 8.74
C ARG A 498 -4.93 -24.98 9.71
N VAL A 499 -4.66 -24.94 11.01
CA VAL A 499 -5.70 -24.97 12.07
C VAL A 499 -6.57 -23.71 12.01
N ALA A 500 -5.97 -22.52 11.90
CA ALA A 500 -6.71 -21.27 11.81
C ALA A 500 -7.64 -21.23 10.58
N ARG A 501 -7.17 -21.69 9.42
CA ARG A 501 -7.96 -21.80 8.18
C ARG A 501 -9.14 -22.75 8.35
N ALA A 502 -8.92 -23.91 8.96
CA ALA A 502 -9.99 -24.88 9.20
C ALA A 502 -11.07 -24.33 10.13
N LEU A 503 -10.67 -23.68 11.22
CA LEU A 503 -11.59 -23.01 12.14
C LEU A 503 -12.37 -21.88 11.46
N ALA A 504 -11.74 -21.09 10.58
CA ALA A 504 -12.41 -20.02 9.84
C ALA A 504 -13.51 -20.53 8.91
N SER A 505 -13.38 -21.77 8.42
CA SER A 505 -14.35 -22.42 7.52
C SER A 505 -15.59 -23.00 8.21
N LEU A 506 -15.70 -22.92 9.54
CA LEU A 506 -16.87 -23.39 10.28
C LEU A 506 -18.14 -22.64 9.88
N GLY A 507 -19.21 -23.39 9.61
CA GLY A 507 -20.50 -22.88 9.16
C GLY A 507 -20.61 -22.61 7.66
N TRP A 508 -19.59 -22.97 6.87
CA TRP A 508 -19.63 -22.93 5.41
C TRP A 508 -20.01 -24.30 4.83
N GLN A 509 -20.54 -24.30 3.60
CA GLN A 509 -20.78 -25.49 2.78
C GLN A 509 -20.20 -25.31 1.38
N VAL A 510 -19.89 -26.42 0.70
CA VAL A 510 -19.53 -26.42 -0.72
C VAL A 510 -20.84 -26.28 -1.51
N GLU A 511 -21.03 -25.15 -2.20
CA GLU A 511 -22.14 -25.01 -3.15
C GLU A 511 -21.93 -26.00 -4.30
N ALA A 512 -22.87 -26.91 -4.49
CA ALA A 512 -22.87 -27.82 -5.63
C ALA A 512 -23.23 -27.03 -6.89
N GLY A 513 -22.21 -26.53 -7.59
CA GLY A 513 -22.36 -25.78 -8.84
C GLY A 513 -21.61 -24.45 -8.80
N SER A 514 -20.36 -24.45 -9.23
CA SER A 514 -19.66 -23.21 -9.56
C SER A 514 -20.25 -22.64 -10.85
N GLU A 515 -21.20 -21.71 -10.73
CA GLU A 515 -21.36 -20.70 -11.78
C GLU A 515 -20.08 -19.84 -11.77
N THR A 516 -19.42 -19.80 -12.92
CA THR A 516 -18.18 -19.07 -13.16
C THR A 516 -18.37 -17.57 -12.95
N ASP A 517 -17.28 -16.86 -12.64
CA ASP A 517 -17.16 -15.41 -12.42
C ASP A 517 -17.64 -14.50 -13.59
N SER A 518 -18.40 -15.02 -14.56
CA SER A 518 -18.97 -14.28 -15.70
C SER A 518 -20.35 -13.67 -15.46
N ASP A 519 -21.09 -14.11 -14.44
CA ASP A 519 -22.52 -13.75 -14.33
C ASP A 519 -22.82 -12.61 -13.35
N ILE A 520 -21.81 -12.12 -12.62
CA ILE A 520 -21.97 -11.03 -11.63
C ILE A 520 -22.05 -9.64 -12.30
N GLU A 521 -21.61 -9.48 -13.55
CA GLU A 521 -21.70 -8.20 -14.26
C GLU A 521 -23.08 -7.92 -14.89
N LYS A 522 -24.01 -8.89 -14.90
CA LYS A 522 -25.37 -8.70 -15.46
C LYS A 522 -26.48 -8.44 -14.44
N ALA A 523 -26.23 -8.63 -13.15
CA ALA A 523 -27.27 -8.47 -12.12
C ALA A 523 -27.48 -7.03 -11.61
N SER A 524 -26.78 -6.03 -12.16
CA SER A 524 -26.89 -4.63 -11.74
C SER A 524 -27.74 -3.73 -12.66
N SER A 525 -28.54 -4.29 -13.58
CA SER A 525 -29.35 -3.48 -14.51
C SER A 525 -30.86 -3.72 -14.53
N ASP A 526 -31.43 -4.68 -13.81
CA ASP A 526 -32.89 -4.86 -13.77
C ASP A 526 -33.43 -4.80 -12.33
N SER A 527 -33.88 -3.61 -11.94
CA SER A 527 -34.91 -3.44 -10.92
C SER A 527 -36.25 -3.83 -11.54
N ASP A 528 -36.83 -4.94 -11.06
CA ASP A 528 -38.21 -5.43 -11.24
C ASP A 528 -38.23 -6.89 -11.72
N GLN A 529 -37.88 -7.81 -10.83
CA GLN A 529 -38.40 -9.17 -10.92
C GLN A 529 -38.98 -9.58 -9.57
N GLN A 530 -40.28 -9.88 -9.62
CA GLN A 530 -41.07 -10.36 -8.50
C GLN A 530 -40.42 -11.60 -7.87
N LEU A 531 -40.32 -11.56 -6.53
CA LEU A 531 -39.96 -12.69 -5.69
C LEU A 531 -40.86 -13.90 -6.02
N PRO A 532 -40.31 -15.13 -6.14
CA PRO A 532 -41.14 -16.31 -6.36
C PRO A 532 -42.08 -16.53 -5.16
N GLU A 533 -43.36 -16.72 -5.45
CA GLU A 533 -44.52 -16.82 -4.53
C GLU A 533 -44.52 -18.02 -3.55
N ASN A 534 -43.37 -18.62 -3.23
CA ASN A 534 -43.31 -19.68 -2.22
C ASN A 534 -42.22 -19.45 -1.17
N THR A 535 -42.30 -18.30 -0.51
CA THR A 535 -41.46 -17.90 0.65
C THR A 535 -41.50 -18.94 1.77
N ALA A 536 -42.62 -19.64 1.97
CA ALA A 536 -42.77 -20.64 3.04
C ALA A 536 -41.93 -21.92 2.81
N GLU A 537 -41.72 -22.34 1.56
CA GLU A 537 -40.97 -23.55 1.23
C GLU A 537 -39.45 -23.29 1.16
N TYR A 538 -39.07 -22.08 0.76
CA TYR A 538 -37.69 -21.59 0.84
C TYR A 538 -37.26 -21.32 2.29
N GLU A 539 -38.17 -20.81 3.14
CA GLU A 539 -37.97 -20.64 4.58
C GLU A 539 -37.98 -21.97 5.36
N SER A 540 -38.78 -22.96 4.96
CA SER A 540 -38.83 -24.26 5.63
C SER A 540 -37.58 -25.12 5.39
N LYS A 541 -36.98 -25.06 4.19
CA LYS A 541 -35.69 -25.70 3.90
C LYS A 541 -34.50 -25.02 4.59
N ASN A 542 -34.51 -23.69 4.72
CA ASN A 542 -33.46 -22.95 5.44
C ASN A 542 -33.55 -23.04 6.97
N ARG A 543 -34.71 -23.40 7.54
CA ARG A 543 -34.85 -23.66 9.00
C ARG A 543 -34.14 -24.92 9.49
N LEU A 544 -33.66 -25.78 8.58
CA LEU A 544 -33.11 -27.11 8.90
C LEU A 544 -31.57 -27.20 8.80
N ASP A 545 -30.88 -26.14 8.38
CA ASP A 545 -29.43 -26.16 8.17
C ASP A 545 -28.68 -25.33 9.25
N PRO A 546 -27.81 -25.93 10.07
CA PRO A 546 -27.15 -25.26 11.19
C PRO A 546 -25.98 -24.35 10.74
N ARG A 547 -26.27 -23.34 9.91
CA ARG A 547 -25.26 -22.42 9.36
C ARG A 547 -24.97 -21.27 10.31
N ILE A 548 -23.97 -21.47 11.17
CA ILE A 548 -23.40 -20.39 11.98
C ILE A 548 -21.96 -20.18 11.53
N ALA A 549 -21.73 -19.19 10.67
CA ALA A 549 -20.41 -18.88 10.18
C ALA A 549 -19.51 -18.33 11.29
N MET A 550 -18.23 -18.71 11.29
CA MET A 550 -17.29 -18.30 12.35
C MET A 550 -17.18 -16.78 12.54
N ALA A 551 -17.35 -15.99 11.46
CA ALA A 551 -17.28 -14.52 11.50
C ALA A 551 -18.28 -13.88 12.47
N THR A 552 -19.48 -14.45 12.67
CA THR A 552 -20.52 -13.89 13.55
C THR A 552 -20.11 -13.94 15.03
N HIS A 553 -19.19 -14.85 15.39
CA HIS A 553 -18.63 -14.92 16.72
C HIS A 553 -17.57 -13.85 17.00
N PHE A 554 -16.94 -13.29 15.96
CA PHE A 554 -15.92 -12.24 16.07
C PHE A 554 -16.50 -10.83 16.06
N ALA A 555 -17.57 -10.61 15.29
CA ALA A 555 -18.23 -9.33 15.19
C ALA A 555 -19.72 -9.50 14.88
N PRO A 556 -20.57 -8.50 15.19
CA PRO A 556 -22.02 -8.60 14.99
C PRO A 556 -22.36 -8.41 13.51
N VAL A 557 -22.00 -9.38 12.67
CA VAL A 557 -22.35 -9.43 11.25
C VAL A 557 -23.70 -10.13 11.11
N ASP A 558 -24.56 -9.63 10.23
CA ASP A 558 -25.83 -10.27 9.88
C ASP A 558 -25.56 -11.67 9.30
N PRO A 559 -26.03 -12.76 9.94
CA PRO A 559 -25.82 -14.13 9.48
C PRO A 559 -26.26 -14.38 8.04
N SER A 560 -27.30 -13.68 7.55
CA SER A 560 -27.83 -13.82 6.19
C SER A 560 -26.92 -13.20 5.11
N SER A 561 -25.98 -12.34 5.52
CA SER A 561 -25.07 -11.63 4.62
C SER A 561 -23.67 -12.24 4.55
N VAL A 562 -23.32 -13.21 5.41
CA VAL A 562 -21.92 -13.66 5.60
C VAL A 562 -21.28 -14.26 4.33
N SER A 563 -22.06 -14.96 3.51
CA SER A 563 -21.62 -15.53 2.23
C SER A 563 -21.64 -14.53 1.07
N ARG A 564 -22.28 -13.36 1.25
CA ARG A 564 -22.36 -12.32 0.22
C ARG A 564 -21.05 -11.54 0.15
N LYS A 565 -20.73 -11.03 -1.05
CA LYS A 565 -19.54 -10.19 -1.27
C LYS A 565 -19.54 -8.96 -0.38
N PHE A 566 -20.70 -8.30 -0.25
CA PHE A 566 -20.92 -7.17 0.64
C PHE A 566 -21.77 -7.61 1.84
N ARG A 567 -21.18 -7.53 3.03
CA ARG A 567 -21.79 -7.93 4.31
C ARG A 567 -22.48 -6.74 4.99
N SER A 568 -23.41 -7.02 5.89
CA SER A 568 -24.09 -6.01 6.73
C SER A 568 -23.82 -6.25 8.22
N TRP A 569 -23.80 -5.18 9.00
CA TRP A 569 -23.82 -5.31 10.46
C TRP A 569 -25.21 -5.76 10.92
N ASN A 570 -25.24 -6.59 11.96
CA ASN A 570 -26.46 -6.94 12.67
C ASN A 570 -26.76 -5.83 13.68
N THR A 571 -27.83 -5.08 13.43
CA THR A 571 -28.28 -3.98 14.30
C THR A 571 -29.30 -4.45 15.35
N GLN A 572 -29.70 -5.73 15.33
CA GLN A 572 -30.66 -6.28 16.27
C GLN A 572 -29.99 -6.69 17.58
N SER A 573 -30.45 -6.12 18.70
CA SER A 573 -29.85 -6.30 20.03
C SER A 573 -30.00 -7.70 20.65
N ASN A 574 -30.88 -8.54 20.10
CA ASN A 574 -31.27 -9.81 20.72
C ASN A 574 -30.38 -11.01 20.30
N GLU A 575 -29.62 -10.92 19.20
CA GLU A 575 -28.76 -12.02 18.74
C GLU A 575 -27.35 -11.92 19.34
N LYS A 576 -27.10 -12.68 20.42
CA LYS A 576 -25.81 -12.73 21.13
C LYS A 576 -24.83 -13.74 20.54
N LEU A 577 -24.61 -13.72 19.23
CA LEU A 577 -23.67 -14.65 18.56
C LEU A 577 -22.20 -14.27 18.80
N THR A 578 -21.89 -12.99 18.94
CA THR A 578 -20.53 -12.49 19.15
C THR A 578 -20.03 -12.83 20.56
N VAL A 579 -19.15 -13.82 20.67
CA VAL A 579 -18.62 -14.36 21.94
C VAL A 579 -17.08 -14.40 21.98
N PHE A 580 -16.42 -14.23 20.83
CA PHE A 580 -14.96 -14.25 20.72
C PHE A 580 -14.40 -12.87 21.10
N THR A 581 -14.44 -12.55 22.39
CA THR A 581 -13.94 -11.27 22.94
C THR A 581 -12.59 -11.43 23.65
N SER A 582 -12.13 -12.66 23.90
CA SER A 582 -10.87 -12.93 24.57
C SER A 582 -9.66 -12.84 23.64
N ALA A 583 -8.55 -12.27 24.12
CA ALA A 583 -7.25 -12.34 23.44
C ALA A 583 -6.65 -13.76 23.45
N ASN A 584 -7.20 -14.68 24.26
CA ASN A 584 -6.76 -16.06 24.37
C ASN A 584 -7.58 -16.97 23.43
N LEU A 585 -6.91 -17.66 22.50
CA LEU A 585 -7.56 -18.56 21.54
C LEU A 585 -8.36 -19.68 22.23
N ILE A 586 -7.80 -20.35 23.25
CA ILE A 586 -8.43 -21.50 23.90
C ILE A 586 -9.76 -21.10 24.54
N SER A 587 -9.77 -20.02 25.31
CA SER A 587 -10.99 -19.50 25.93
C SER A 587 -12.02 -19.08 24.89
N GLY A 588 -11.58 -18.44 23.81
CA GLY A 588 -12.45 -18.01 22.71
C GLY A 588 -13.10 -19.20 22.00
N LEU A 589 -12.35 -20.25 21.68
CA LEU A 589 -12.89 -21.46 21.04
C LEU A 589 -13.87 -22.20 21.94
N ILE A 590 -13.63 -22.27 23.26
CA ILE A 590 -14.59 -22.84 24.22
C ILE A 590 -15.88 -22.03 24.23
N ALA A 591 -15.80 -20.69 24.30
CA ALA A 591 -16.98 -19.83 24.28
C ALA A 591 -17.79 -19.97 22.97
N VAL A 592 -17.10 -20.09 21.83
CA VAL A 592 -17.73 -20.36 20.54
C VAL A 592 -18.43 -21.72 20.53
N LEU A 593 -17.75 -22.77 21.01
CA LEU A 593 -18.33 -24.11 21.09
C LEU A 593 -19.59 -24.12 21.97
N GLU A 594 -19.52 -23.52 23.17
CA GLU A 594 -20.67 -23.38 24.07
C GLU A 594 -21.81 -22.62 23.40
N ARG A 595 -21.53 -21.48 22.75
CA ARG A 595 -22.57 -20.70 22.06
C ARG A 595 -23.22 -21.49 20.93
N ARG A 596 -22.43 -22.21 20.12
CA ARG A 596 -22.94 -23.05 19.03
C ARG A 596 -23.89 -24.15 19.54
N LEU A 597 -23.57 -24.79 20.67
CA LEU A 597 -24.46 -25.80 21.27
C LEU A 597 -25.74 -25.20 21.88
N VAL A 598 -25.65 -23.98 22.43
CA VAL A 598 -26.84 -23.24 22.87
C VAL A 598 -27.73 -22.92 21.67
N GLU A 599 -27.16 -22.42 20.57
CA GLU A 599 -27.91 -22.13 19.34
C GLU A 599 -28.53 -23.39 18.72
N GLN A 600 -27.84 -24.53 18.77
CA GLN A 600 -28.42 -25.81 18.35
C GLN A 600 -29.75 -26.08 19.08
N SER A 601 -29.77 -25.87 20.40
CA SER A 601 -30.94 -26.10 21.24
C SER A 601 -32.03 -25.04 21.00
N VAL A 602 -31.64 -23.76 20.94
CA VAL A 602 -32.55 -22.61 20.77
C VAL A 602 -33.22 -22.62 19.39
N ARG A 603 -32.47 -22.95 18.34
CA ARG A 603 -32.96 -22.97 16.95
C ARG A 603 -33.52 -24.34 16.53
N GLY A 604 -33.44 -25.36 17.41
CA GLY A 604 -33.97 -26.70 17.15
C GLY A 604 -33.23 -27.48 16.05
N PHE A 605 -31.93 -27.24 15.88
CA PHE A 605 -31.14 -27.91 14.86
C PHE A 605 -30.95 -29.40 15.20
N ARG A 606 -31.35 -30.28 14.27
CA ARG A 606 -31.12 -31.73 14.38
C ARG A 606 -29.64 -32.07 14.35
N GLU A 607 -28.88 -31.35 13.51
CA GLU A 607 -27.46 -31.56 13.33
C GLU A 607 -26.63 -30.58 14.18
N LYS A 608 -25.41 -30.99 14.54
CA LYS A 608 -24.50 -30.15 15.33
C LYS A 608 -23.98 -29.00 14.45
N PRO A 609 -24.04 -27.72 14.88
CA PRO A 609 -23.53 -26.55 14.15
C PRO A 609 -22.00 -26.46 14.12
N LEU A 610 -21.35 -27.56 13.71
CA LEU A 610 -19.90 -27.78 13.69
C LEU A 610 -19.41 -28.23 12.31
N CYS A 611 -20.25 -28.07 11.27
CA CYS A 611 -19.87 -28.33 9.88
C CYS A 611 -18.82 -27.32 9.40
N ALA A 612 -17.97 -27.76 8.47
CA ALA A 612 -16.89 -26.97 7.90
C ALA A 612 -16.57 -27.45 6.47
N VAL A 613 -15.97 -26.58 5.67
CA VAL A 613 -15.49 -26.91 4.31
C VAL A 613 -14.02 -27.34 4.33
N THR A 614 -13.21 -26.67 5.16
CA THR A 614 -11.79 -26.96 5.28
C THR A 614 -11.52 -27.85 6.49
N HIS A 615 -10.71 -28.88 6.30
CA HIS A 615 -10.39 -29.87 7.32
C HIS A 615 -8.89 -29.96 7.58
N VAL A 616 -8.51 -30.40 8.78
CA VAL A 616 -7.13 -30.71 9.16
C VAL A 616 -6.91 -32.22 9.27
N ASN A 617 -5.65 -32.65 9.35
CA ASN A 617 -5.30 -34.05 9.59
C ASN A 617 -5.00 -34.33 11.08
N SER A 618 -4.72 -35.60 11.43
CA SER A 618 -4.41 -36.00 12.81
C SER A 618 -3.15 -35.34 13.39
N SER A 619 -2.18 -35.01 12.53
CA SER A 619 -0.91 -34.39 12.94
C SER A 619 -1.11 -32.93 13.32
N ASP A 620 -2.00 -32.21 12.63
CA ASP A 620 -2.38 -30.84 12.97
C ASP A 620 -3.06 -30.76 14.35
N ILE A 621 -3.94 -31.72 14.66
CA ILE A 621 -4.54 -31.84 16.00
C ILE A 621 -3.49 -32.15 17.06
N SER A 622 -2.58 -33.08 16.76
CA SER A 622 -1.49 -33.45 17.68
C SER A 622 -0.58 -32.26 17.95
N ALA A 623 -0.27 -31.47 16.93
CA ALA A 623 0.47 -30.22 17.06
C ALA A 623 -0.32 -29.22 17.92
N PHE A 624 -1.60 -28.98 17.65
CA PHE A 624 -2.43 -28.07 18.45
C PHE A 624 -2.48 -28.45 19.95
N LEU A 625 -2.42 -29.75 20.27
CA LEU A 625 -2.42 -30.22 21.66
C LEU A 625 -1.03 -30.21 22.32
N SER A 626 0.03 -29.90 21.55
CA SER A 626 1.42 -29.83 22.01
C SER A 626 1.74 -28.45 22.62
N PRO A 627 2.60 -28.38 23.65
CA PRO A 627 3.10 -27.11 24.19
C PRO A 627 3.86 -26.23 23.18
N SER A 628 4.34 -26.80 22.07
CA SER A 628 5.13 -26.11 21.05
C SER A 628 4.30 -25.29 20.05
N PHE A 629 2.97 -25.42 20.08
CA PHE A 629 2.08 -24.74 19.14
C PHE A 629 1.81 -23.30 19.54
N ASP A 630 1.97 -22.36 18.60
CA ASP A 630 1.71 -20.95 18.86
C ASP A 630 0.21 -20.63 18.75
N HIS A 631 -0.49 -20.79 19.88
CA HIS A 631 -1.90 -20.45 20.00
C HIS A 631 -2.19 -18.96 19.78
N MET A 632 -1.22 -18.07 20.04
CA MET A 632 -1.41 -16.63 19.83
C MET A 632 -1.42 -16.34 18.33
N LEU A 633 -0.45 -16.85 17.59
CA LEU A 633 -0.39 -16.74 16.13
C LEU A 633 -1.64 -17.35 15.49
N CYS A 634 -2.02 -18.57 15.86
CA CYS A 634 -3.23 -19.21 15.33
C CYS A 634 -4.50 -18.37 15.57
N GLY A 635 -4.63 -17.73 16.74
CA GLY A 635 -5.77 -16.87 17.06
C GLY A 635 -5.80 -15.58 16.24
N ARG A 636 -4.63 -14.96 16.02
CA ARG A 636 -4.48 -13.78 15.16
C ARG A 636 -4.75 -14.10 13.69
N LEU A 637 -4.31 -15.25 13.21
CA LEU A 637 -4.61 -15.71 11.85
C LEU A 637 -6.11 -15.97 11.69
N LEU A 638 -6.74 -16.62 12.66
CA LEU A 638 -8.17 -16.89 12.66
C LEU A 638 -8.99 -15.60 12.59
N SER A 639 -8.64 -14.55 13.35
CA SER A 639 -9.38 -13.29 13.35
C SER A 639 -9.39 -12.59 11.98
N GLY A 640 -8.38 -12.82 11.15
CA GLY A 640 -8.32 -12.37 9.77
C GLY A 640 -9.01 -13.31 8.78
N LEU A 641 -8.78 -14.62 8.89
CA LEU A 641 -9.25 -15.63 7.94
C LEU A 641 -10.77 -15.77 7.89
N VAL A 642 -11.51 -15.42 8.96
CA VAL A 642 -12.99 -15.41 8.96
C VAL A 642 -13.60 -14.40 7.97
N TRP A 643 -12.80 -13.47 7.46
CA TRP A 643 -13.19 -12.50 6.43
C TRP A 643 -12.93 -12.99 5.00
N ALA A 644 -12.28 -14.14 4.82
CA ALA A 644 -12.00 -14.74 3.53
C ALA A 644 -12.87 -15.97 3.25
N ARG A 645 -13.14 -16.21 1.95
CA ARG A 645 -13.86 -17.38 1.48
C ARG A 645 -12.97 -18.61 1.69
N PRO A 646 -13.43 -19.62 2.45
CA PRO A 646 -12.64 -20.81 2.71
C PRO A 646 -12.46 -21.62 1.42
N THR A 647 -11.38 -22.40 1.40
CA THR A 647 -11.10 -23.37 0.33
C THR A 647 -11.42 -24.78 0.80
N GLY A 648 -11.67 -25.69 -0.15
CA GLY A 648 -11.82 -27.11 0.15
C GLY A 648 -10.60 -27.73 0.83
N TYR A 649 -10.66 -29.03 1.10
CA TYR A 649 -9.52 -29.75 1.63
C TYR A 649 -8.35 -29.68 0.64
N LEU A 650 -7.22 -29.13 1.10
CA LEU A 650 -5.96 -29.11 0.38
C LEU A 650 -5.10 -30.23 0.98
N GLU A 651 -4.84 -31.27 0.20
CA GLU A 651 -3.93 -32.33 0.63
C GLU A 651 -2.57 -31.71 1.01
N PRO A 652 -1.97 -32.09 2.15
CA PRO A 652 -0.63 -31.68 2.46
C PRO A 652 0.34 -32.21 1.39
N ASP A 653 1.25 -31.36 0.88
CA ASP A 653 2.27 -31.75 -0.12
C ASP A 653 3.20 -32.90 0.34
N SER A 654 3.21 -33.24 1.63
CA SER A 654 4.10 -34.25 2.19
C SER A 654 3.47 -35.63 2.29
N LYS A 655 3.56 -36.42 1.21
CA LYS A 655 3.29 -37.88 1.21
C LYS A 655 4.23 -38.72 2.12
N LYS A 656 5.04 -38.09 3.00
CA LYS A 656 6.10 -38.73 3.79
C LYS A 656 6.16 -38.34 5.26
N ALA A 657 5.29 -37.48 5.77
CA ALA A 657 5.29 -37.15 7.20
C ALA A 657 4.72 -38.32 8.02
N GLU A 658 5.45 -38.76 9.04
CA GLU A 658 5.00 -39.74 10.02
C GLU A 658 3.68 -39.24 10.65
N ARG A 659 2.58 -39.97 10.47
CA ARG A 659 1.26 -39.54 10.96
C ARG A 659 1.26 -39.56 12.50
N LEU A 660 1.30 -38.38 13.10
CA LEU A 660 1.13 -38.24 14.54
C LEU A 660 -0.33 -38.38 14.92
N PHE A 661 -0.60 -39.21 15.92
CA PHE A 661 -1.94 -39.44 16.43
C PHE A 661 -2.19 -38.63 17.71
N PRO A 662 -3.37 -38.02 17.86
CA PRO A 662 -3.68 -37.23 19.04
C PRO A 662 -3.77 -38.11 20.31
N PRO A 663 -3.73 -37.51 21.51
CA PRO A 663 -3.88 -38.24 22.77
C PRO A 663 -5.17 -39.06 22.84
N PHE A 664 -5.15 -40.19 23.55
CA PHE A 664 -6.32 -41.07 23.70
C PHE A 664 -7.61 -40.35 24.14
N PRO A 665 -7.59 -39.39 25.11
CA PRO A 665 -8.80 -38.64 25.44
C PRO A 665 -9.46 -37.91 24.26
N TYR A 666 -8.67 -37.41 23.30
CA TYR A 666 -9.21 -36.79 22.09
C TYR A 666 -9.95 -37.81 21.23
N ALA A 667 -9.37 -39.00 21.04
CA ALA A 667 -9.98 -40.09 20.25
C ALA A 667 -11.34 -40.53 20.81
N VAL A 668 -11.47 -40.61 22.14
CA VAL A 668 -12.72 -40.93 22.82
C VAL A 668 -13.76 -39.82 22.64
N LEU A 669 -13.35 -38.55 22.78
CA LEU A 669 -14.30 -37.43 22.89
C LEU A 669 -14.70 -36.83 21.53
N LYS A 670 -13.81 -36.81 20.52
CA LYS A 670 -14.05 -36.14 19.23
C LYS A 670 -15.32 -36.62 18.51
N PRO A 671 -15.69 -37.92 18.48
CA PRO A 671 -16.92 -38.35 17.85
C PRO A 671 -18.17 -37.64 18.39
N LEU A 672 -18.26 -37.41 19.70
CA LEU A 672 -19.40 -36.69 20.30
C LEU A 672 -19.54 -35.26 19.76
N PHE A 673 -18.43 -34.60 19.42
CA PHE A 673 -18.40 -33.23 18.90
C PHE A 673 -18.25 -33.17 17.38
N THR A 674 -18.65 -34.22 16.68
CA THR A 674 -18.66 -34.26 15.22
C THR A 674 -20.11 -34.35 14.73
N PRO A 675 -20.50 -33.60 13.68
CA PRO A 675 -21.81 -33.75 13.05
C PRO A 675 -22.12 -35.21 12.69
N ASN A 676 -23.37 -35.64 12.92
CA ASN A 676 -23.79 -37.03 12.72
C ASN A 676 -23.66 -37.46 11.27
N ASN A 677 -23.96 -36.57 10.30
CA ASN A 677 -23.73 -36.85 8.88
C ASN A 677 -22.26 -37.20 8.57
N ILE A 678 -21.31 -36.43 9.11
CA ILE A 678 -19.86 -36.69 8.92
C ILE A 678 -19.45 -38.00 9.61
N LEU A 679 -20.01 -38.32 10.77
CA LEU A 679 -19.76 -39.61 11.44
C LEU A 679 -20.27 -40.79 10.61
N LYS A 680 -21.43 -40.64 9.97
CA LYS A 680 -22.00 -41.65 9.06
C LYS A 680 -21.13 -41.82 7.81
N GLU A 681 -20.72 -40.72 7.19
CA GLU A 681 -19.80 -40.74 6.04
C GLU A 681 -18.43 -41.35 6.37
N ALA A 682 -17.95 -41.19 7.60
CA ALA A 682 -16.70 -41.79 8.07
C ALA A 682 -16.85 -43.25 8.52
N GLY A 683 -18.07 -43.80 8.56
CA GLY A 683 -18.37 -45.15 9.06
C GLY A 683 -18.29 -45.30 10.59
N VAL A 684 -18.21 -44.20 11.35
CA VAL A 684 -18.12 -44.23 12.82
C VAL A 684 -19.51 -44.39 13.46
N LEU A 685 -20.56 -43.87 12.81
CA LEU A 685 -21.94 -43.99 13.23
C LEU A 685 -22.74 -44.76 12.17
N PRO A 686 -23.63 -45.70 12.55
CA PRO A 686 -24.46 -46.41 11.59
C PRO A 686 -25.26 -45.46 10.68
N PRO A 687 -25.45 -45.78 9.39
CA PRO A 687 -26.08 -44.90 8.40
C PRO A 687 -27.59 -44.69 8.60
N ALA A 688 -28.22 -45.33 9.60
CA ALA A 688 -29.66 -45.26 9.81
C ALA A 688 -30.13 -43.82 10.15
N PRO A 689 -31.29 -43.35 9.62
CA PRO A 689 -31.75 -41.97 9.77
C PRO A 689 -31.96 -41.53 11.22
N GLU A 690 -32.45 -42.42 12.08
CA GLU A 690 -32.76 -42.12 13.48
C GLU A 690 -31.54 -42.15 14.41
N THR A 691 -30.41 -42.67 13.94
CA THR A 691 -29.20 -42.79 14.75
C THR A 691 -28.55 -41.41 14.91
N ASN A 692 -28.55 -40.92 16.15
CA ASN A 692 -27.97 -39.65 16.55
C ASN A 692 -27.04 -39.85 17.74
N LEU A 693 -25.96 -39.08 17.79
CA LEU A 693 -25.00 -39.09 18.88
C LEU A 693 -25.04 -37.75 19.64
N PRO A 694 -25.86 -37.63 20.70
CA PRO A 694 -26.00 -36.38 21.46
C PRO A 694 -24.79 -36.12 22.37
N ILE A 695 -24.46 -34.84 22.58
CA ILE A 695 -23.40 -34.43 23.51
C ILE A 695 -23.97 -34.41 24.94
N PRO A 696 -23.36 -35.13 25.90
CA PRO A 696 -23.76 -35.03 27.30
C PRO A 696 -23.55 -33.62 27.87
N THR A 697 -24.57 -33.08 28.55
CA THR A 697 -24.59 -31.68 29.04
C THR A 697 -23.48 -31.34 30.03
N SER A 698 -23.00 -32.31 30.82
CA SER A 698 -21.94 -32.10 31.81
C SER A 698 -20.52 -32.13 31.22
N LEU A 699 -20.35 -32.58 29.96
CA LEU A 699 -19.05 -32.93 29.40
C LEU A 699 -18.11 -31.71 29.29
N LEU A 700 -18.61 -30.58 28.78
CA LEU A 700 -17.82 -29.35 28.66
C LEU A 700 -17.43 -28.78 30.03
N ALA A 701 -18.33 -28.85 31.02
CA ALA A 701 -18.06 -28.40 32.38
C ALA A 701 -16.94 -29.24 33.04
N GLN A 702 -16.93 -30.57 32.83
CA GLN A 702 -15.85 -31.44 33.31
C GLN A 702 -14.49 -31.06 32.69
N LEU A 703 -14.44 -30.83 31.38
CA LEU A 703 -13.22 -30.46 30.67
C LEU A 703 -12.67 -29.09 31.11
N ARG A 704 -13.54 -28.11 31.35
CA ARG A 704 -13.15 -26.78 31.86
C ARG A 704 -12.49 -26.82 33.23
N ASN A 705 -12.93 -27.77 34.07
CA ASN A 705 -12.38 -28.05 35.40
C ASN A 705 -11.20 -29.02 35.38
N ASN A 706 -10.68 -29.36 34.18
CA ASN A 706 -9.59 -30.32 33.98
C ASN A 706 -9.89 -31.76 34.46
N ASN A 707 -11.17 -32.12 34.60
CA ASN A 707 -11.63 -33.47 34.98
C ASN A 707 -11.69 -34.40 33.75
N VAL A 708 -10.57 -34.56 33.04
CA VAL A 708 -10.49 -35.30 31.77
C VAL A 708 -10.89 -36.76 31.94
N ASP A 709 -10.47 -37.41 33.03
CA ASP A 709 -10.77 -38.81 33.29
C ASP A 709 -12.28 -39.08 33.43
N ASN A 710 -13.00 -38.15 34.09
CA ASN A 710 -14.46 -38.24 34.21
C ASN A 710 -15.16 -37.97 32.85
N ALA A 711 -14.63 -37.03 32.05
CA ALA A 711 -15.16 -36.78 30.71
C ALA A 711 -15.02 -38.01 29.80
N VAL A 712 -13.87 -38.70 29.83
CA VAL A 712 -13.63 -39.96 29.11
C VAL A 712 -14.63 -41.04 29.54
N ARG A 713 -14.86 -41.20 30.86
CA ARG A 713 -15.83 -42.16 31.41
C ARG A 713 -17.25 -41.90 30.90
N ILE A 714 -17.70 -40.64 30.94
CA ILE A 714 -19.03 -40.21 30.46
C ILE A 714 -19.16 -40.49 28.96
N ALA A 715 -18.11 -40.22 28.18
CA ALA A 715 -18.11 -40.43 26.73
C ALA A 715 -18.19 -41.91 26.36
N LEU A 716 -17.40 -42.79 26.99
CA LEU A 716 -17.47 -44.23 26.77
C LEU A 716 -18.86 -44.81 27.10
N ALA A 717 -19.46 -44.36 28.20
CA ALA A 717 -20.81 -44.76 28.56
C ALA A 717 -21.86 -44.29 27.54
N ARG A 718 -21.72 -43.06 27.02
CA ARG A 718 -22.62 -42.50 26.00
C ARG A 718 -22.53 -43.24 24.67
N MET A 719 -21.30 -43.53 24.21
CA MET A 719 -21.08 -44.24 22.96
C MET A 719 -21.70 -45.64 22.99
N ARG A 720 -21.56 -46.37 24.11
CA ARG A 720 -22.24 -47.65 24.32
C ARG A 720 -23.77 -47.53 24.29
N ALA A 721 -24.32 -46.51 24.94
CA ALA A 721 -25.77 -46.25 24.91
C ALA A 721 -26.28 -45.92 23.49
N SER A 722 -25.40 -45.42 22.62
CA SER A 722 -25.66 -45.18 21.20
C SER A 722 -25.31 -46.37 20.29
N GLY A 723 -25.04 -47.56 20.85
CA GLY A 723 -24.77 -48.78 20.10
C GLY A 723 -23.34 -48.93 19.57
N ILE A 724 -22.41 -48.07 19.97
CA ILE A 724 -21.02 -48.10 19.49
C ILE A 724 -20.13 -48.82 20.53
N GLY A 725 -19.57 -49.97 20.12
CA GLY A 725 -18.66 -50.77 20.94
C GLY A 725 -17.32 -50.07 21.20
N SER A 726 -16.67 -50.38 22.32
CA SER A 726 -15.34 -49.86 22.66
C SER A 726 -14.46 -50.95 23.26
N TYR A 727 -13.17 -50.95 22.86
CA TYR A 727 -12.13 -51.80 23.44
C TYR A 727 -11.88 -51.54 24.93
N PHE A 728 -12.38 -50.42 25.47
CA PHE A 728 -12.10 -49.96 26.83
C PHE A 728 -13.38 -49.94 27.68
N SER A 729 -13.34 -50.53 28.88
CA SER A 729 -14.44 -50.40 29.84
C SER A 729 -14.34 -49.12 30.66
N ALA A 730 -15.48 -48.43 30.84
CA ALA A 730 -15.56 -47.20 31.63
C ALA A 730 -15.04 -47.40 33.07
N GLU A 731 -15.22 -48.60 33.64
CA GLU A 731 -14.72 -48.97 34.97
C GLU A 731 -13.22 -49.33 34.97
N GLN A 732 -12.72 -49.97 33.91
CA GLN A 732 -11.30 -50.33 33.76
C GLN A 732 -10.41 -49.09 33.61
N VAL A 733 -10.89 -48.07 32.91
CA VAL A 733 -10.22 -46.77 32.75
C VAL A 733 -10.08 -46.04 34.11
N SER A 734 -10.99 -46.27 35.05
CA SER A 734 -10.95 -45.71 36.40
C SER A 734 -10.05 -46.46 37.39
N ARG A 735 -9.81 -47.77 37.20
CA ARG A 735 -9.02 -48.60 38.14
C ARG A 735 -7.52 -48.61 37.86
N ARG A 736 -7.10 -48.49 36.60
CA ARG A 736 -5.70 -48.18 36.28
C ARG A 736 -5.49 -46.68 36.53
N ILE A 737 -4.33 -46.29 37.03
CA ILE A 737 -3.92 -44.92 37.36
C ILE A 737 -3.87 -44.06 36.07
N SER A 738 -5.02 -43.85 35.44
CA SER A 738 -5.21 -42.96 34.33
C SER A 738 -5.17 -41.57 34.92
N ARG A 739 -4.06 -40.86 34.71
CA ARG A 739 -3.95 -39.43 35.03
C ARG A 739 -4.02 -38.66 33.72
N PHE A 740 -5.07 -38.86 32.93
CA PHE A 740 -5.18 -38.18 31.63
C PHE A 740 -5.13 -36.66 31.82
N GLY A 741 -5.78 -36.15 32.87
CA GLY A 741 -5.72 -34.72 33.23
C GLY A 741 -4.33 -34.19 33.65
N SER A 742 -3.37 -35.07 33.95
CA SER A 742 -1.97 -34.68 34.23
C SER A 742 -1.10 -34.57 32.97
N ARG A 743 -1.50 -35.22 31.88
CA ARG A 743 -0.76 -35.25 30.60
C ARG A 743 -1.48 -34.49 29.50
N THR A 744 -2.75 -34.17 29.69
CA THR A 744 -3.57 -33.51 28.68
C THR A 744 -4.47 -32.48 29.36
N ASN A 745 -4.34 -31.22 28.95
CA ASN A 745 -5.11 -30.11 29.49
C ASN A 745 -6.57 -30.18 28.98
N GLY A 746 -7.54 -30.27 29.90
CA GLY A 746 -8.95 -30.40 29.59
C GLY A 746 -9.53 -29.20 28.83
N ARG A 747 -9.06 -27.98 29.08
CA ARG A 747 -9.48 -26.78 28.32
C ARG A 747 -8.95 -26.83 26.89
N LEU A 748 -7.70 -27.25 26.72
CA LEU A 748 -7.09 -27.41 25.39
C LEU A 748 -7.80 -28.49 24.57
N LEU A 749 -8.18 -29.61 25.20
CA LEU A 749 -9.04 -30.63 24.59
C LEU A 749 -10.39 -30.07 24.17
N ALA A 750 -11.08 -29.35 25.06
CA ALA A 750 -12.38 -28.75 24.74
C ALA A 750 -12.31 -27.81 23.52
N ALA A 751 -11.28 -26.97 23.45
CA ALA A 751 -11.05 -26.09 22.29
C ALA A 751 -10.78 -26.89 21.00
N SER A 752 -10.02 -27.99 21.07
CA SER A 752 -9.66 -28.80 19.91
C SER A 752 -10.85 -29.49 19.23
N PHE A 753 -11.98 -29.68 19.93
CA PHE A 753 -13.17 -30.32 19.35
C PHE A 753 -13.86 -29.47 18.30
N LEU A 754 -13.65 -28.15 18.34
CA LEU A 754 -14.14 -27.21 17.33
C LEU A 754 -13.32 -27.31 16.02
N ILE A 755 -12.10 -27.87 16.06
CA ILE A 755 -11.25 -28.02 14.86
C ILE A 755 -11.81 -29.17 13.98
N PRO A 756 -12.17 -28.90 12.70
CA PRO A 756 -12.71 -29.91 11.80
C PRO A 756 -11.64 -30.92 11.36
N LEU A 757 -11.86 -32.20 11.65
CA LEU A 757 -10.96 -33.29 11.28
C LEU A 757 -11.45 -33.95 9.99
N HIS A 758 -10.54 -34.25 9.06
CA HIS A 758 -10.91 -34.90 7.81
C HIS A 758 -11.51 -36.29 8.07
N LYS A 759 -12.51 -36.72 7.29
CA LYS A 759 -13.25 -37.97 7.52
C LYS A 759 -12.38 -39.23 7.58
N TRP A 760 -11.33 -39.29 6.77
CA TRP A 760 -10.36 -40.40 6.78
C TRP A 760 -9.60 -40.48 8.11
N ASP A 761 -9.08 -39.34 8.60
CA ASP A 761 -8.40 -39.28 9.89
C ASP A 761 -9.37 -39.47 11.06
N LEU A 762 -10.62 -39.02 10.92
CA LEU A 762 -11.66 -39.22 11.93
C LEU A 762 -11.91 -40.71 12.18
N LYS A 763 -12.03 -41.52 11.12
CA LYS A 763 -12.16 -42.98 11.22
C LYS A 763 -10.98 -43.58 11.99
N HIS A 764 -9.75 -43.30 11.56
CA HIS A 764 -8.54 -43.81 12.21
C HIS A 764 -8.37 -43.34 13.66
N VAL A 765 -8.75 -42.11 13.97
CA VAL A 765 -8.74 -41.59 15.33
C VAL A 765 -9.79 -42.33 16.18
N ALA A 766 -10.98 -42.58 15.65
CA ALA A 766 -12.05 -43.28 16.36
C ALA A 766 -11.74 -44.77 16.57
N GLU A 767 -11.11 -45.45 15.61
CA GLU A 767 -10.67 -46.87 15.71
C GLU A 767 -9.76 -47.14 16.92
N ARG A 768 -9.05 -46.10 17.41
CA ARG A 768 -8.19 -46.21 18.59
C ARG A 768 -8.97 -46.31 19.89
N ALA A 769 -10.26 -45.99 19.90
CA ALA A 769 -11.13 -46.03 21.07
C ALA A 769 -12.35 -46.94 20.88
N TYR A 770 -12.82 -47.13 19.65
CA TYR A 770 -14.09 -47.77 19.33
C TYR A 770 -13.93 -48.91 18.32
N ILE A 771 -14.82 -49.89 18.41
CA ILE A 771 -14.93 -50.98 17.45
C ILE A 771 -15.76 -50.45 16.29
N ILE A 772 -15.12 -50.24 15.15
CA ILE A 772 -15.75 -49.77 13.91
C ILE A 772 -15.70 -50.95 12.95
N GLU A 773 -16.87 -51.46 12.56
CA GLU A 773 -16.97 -52.56 11.61
C GLU A 773 -16.53 -52.08 10.22
N GLU A 774 -15.66 -52.84 9.54
CA GLU A 774 -15.35 -52.58 8.15
C GLU A 774 -16.58 -52.95 7.30
N GLU A 775 -17.09 -52.02 6.49
CA GLU A 775 -17.96 -52.40 5.38
C GLU A 775 -17.21 -53.44 4.55
N THR A 776 -17.65 -54.69 4.60
CA THR A 776 -17.27 -55.71 3.63
C THR A 776 -17.57 -55.13 2.25
N LYS A 777 -16.50 -54.77 1.52
CA LYS A 777 -16.58 -54.54 0.09
C LYS A 777 -17.09 -55.82 -0.55
N ASN A 778 -18.40 -55.91 -0.74
CA ASN A 778 -18.95 -56.88 -1.67
C ASN A 778 -18.44 -56.47 -3.06
N THR A 779 -17.64 -57.37 -3.61
CA THR A 779 -17.09 -57.42 -4.98
C THR A 779 -18.11 -57.09 -6.05
#